data_AF-A0A951UZF2-F1
#
_entry.id   AF-A0A951UZF2-F1
#
_cell.length_a   1.000
_cell.length_b   1.000
_cell.length_c   1.000
_cell.angle_alpha   90.00
_cell.angle_beta   90.00
_cell.angle_gamma   90.00
#
_symmetry.space_group_name_H-M   'P 1'
#
loop_
_entity.id
_entity.type
_entity.pdbx_description
1 polymer ?
#
loop_
_entity_poly.entity_id
_entity_poly.type
_entity_poly.pdbx_seq_one_letter_code
_entity_poly.pdbx_strand_id
1 'polypeptide(L)'
;MKDRKGRKVLSLVIILNMILSIISPSITVFADSNIKLTLTSNKSKVDSGDQVEFNLNYEALNGPGSIKDGDVITFELPDVFKDISPKYPPEHFKSVTVNGTTVTAVFSEGANDAIGGYMSVKATAKNVESATTQRVEVNLNGTVQYMDIEVDPPKEVNPPTEEIIDRQIYKSVDNPDGYEGYENGTLINNINNPVVGKKVQYSIYVNEKHGYIYNSYIKDSIPEGMELVRNSIKVYETKYGQEERNVTSEFKGKMNLQSNEFYVNFGTTQNKYRISYDLIIKKQMPRYDNIASLIKHDGEISSKAIVKPKDDDKIISKYSRTNETAKDENGHTVGIVNLNDNKVTYTLDINPNNQHIKNAIVEDVIPSGMKLVDGSIRVGAYDIADNFEWVTKQMKDKIKFENNKLTLNIGDTNKHYLVYYDLEVTQRQKAYTNNAKISYDKTSKEVSNVVRYEMNAGAINARKTVDKTSLKKGDSQIVNYTIDFDCYGYFNKGYLNLTDKLDPRVKILDVQAPKHFSVNIDKSTNTINVTNDIKQIEYGEPLQVKIKTDFSKVDDGSIINNIAKINNSTTNKVETKKGYSFKAKKLDSLTKAPLEGATFELMDSNKKIIATLKSETDGVVSSGIDKPGDYYLKETKAPSGYTLDNKEIKFTVSENNLGTTINLGDILNSQSNHNLTIKKVDSSNKNKVLEGAVFEIQNLDGKKITTVTTGKDGIANVKLSPGKYKAVETKAPEGYILNKNLYSFEIKLSDNSDVNLVVKNDKITGNIEITKKDSKDSKKVLANTEFTIFDSNKKEIKKGVTDKEGRVVFENLEYGNYYYKETKAPEGYTIDNKMYLFEIKDNNQVISKTATDDKIIGKIEITKKDSKDSKKVLANTEFTIFDSNKKEIKKGVTDKEGKVVFENLEYGNYYYKETKAPEGYTIDNKMYPFEIKDNNQVISKTATNDKIVPIKDPIKDPTLEENVTVKPEDSNNKQIEPSNENRAELDNNTKNNKVTENISSEKTDNNKVQTTKDNYGNPITSDSSILPYIGLFAVSTIGLAVNLNNRKKK
;
A
#
# COMPACT_ATOMS: atom_id res chain seq x y z
N MET A 1 -0.85 -41.25 26.55
CA MET A 1 -0.17 -42.44 27.13
C MET A 1 -0.62 -43.70 26.37
N LYS A 2 -0.04 -44.88 26.63
CA LYS A 2 -0.52 -46.18 26.13
C LYS A 2 -1.26 -46.95 27.24
N ASP A 3 -2.09 -47.92 26.87
CA ASP A 3 -2.70 -48.86 27.81
C ASP A 3 -1.80 -50.07 28.12
N ARG A 4 -2.23 -50.92 29.07
CA ARG A 4 -1.53 -52.16 29.45
C ARG A 4 -1.52 -53.26 28.36
N LYS A 5 -2.12 -53.04 27.19
CA LYS A 5 -2.00 -53.92 26.00
C LYS A 5 -1.27 -53.25 24.82
N GLY A 6 -0.56 -52.15 25.09
CA GLY A 6 0.47 -51.60 24.20
C GLY A 6 -0.06 -50.90 22.95
N ARG A 7 -1.38 -50.69 22.82
CA ARG A 7 -1.96 -50.01 21.64
C ARG A 7 -1.66 -48.51 21.72
N LYS A 8 -1.30 -47.88 20.59
CA LYS A 8 -1.30 -46.41 20.47
C LYS A 8 -2.76 -45.97 20.31
N VAL A 9 -3.24 -45.07 21.16
CA VAL A 9 -4.52 -44.38 20.98
C VAL A 9 -4.23 -42.89 20.91
N LEU A 10 -4.24 -42.38 19.68
CA LEU A 10 -4.09 -40.99 19.25
C LEU A 10 -4.65 -40.98 17.81
N SER A 11 -5.62 -40.15 17.40
CA SER A 11 -6.36 -39.10 18.10
C SER A 11 -7.82 -39.12 17.61
N LEU A 12 -8.81 -38.89 18.49
CA LEU A 12 -10.22 -38.74 18.06
C LEU A 12 -10.81 -37.33 18.30
N VAL A 13 -10.23 -36.55 19.23
CA VAL A 13 -10.71 -35.19 19.55
C VAL A 13 -10.31 -34.15 18.49
N ILE A 14 -9.10 -34.27 17.93
CA ILE A 14 -8.58 -33.30 16.93
C ILE A 14 -9.31 -33.40 15.58
N ILE A 15 -9.70 -34.61 15.18
CA ILE A 15 -10.37 -34.85 13.88
C ILE A 15 -11.79 -34.27 13.88
N LEU A 16 -12.49 -34.28 15.01
CA LEU A 16 -13.83 -33.70 15.11
C LEU A 16 -13.80 -32.17 14.88
N ASN A 17 -12.83 -31.46 15.49
CA ASN A 17 -12.67 -30.02 15.31
C ASN A 17 -12.22 -29.64 13.89
N MET A 18 -11.41 -30.47 13.22
CA MET A 18 -10.99 -30.24 11.82
C MET A 18 -12.11 -30.44 10.79
N ILE A 19 -13.17 -31.18 11.11
CA ILE A 19 -14.28 -31.46 10.18
C ILE A 19 -15.34 -30.35 10.24
N LEU A 20 -15.61 -29.73 11.40
CA LEU A 20 -16.55 -28.59 11.47
C LEU A 20 -16.02 -27.31 10.79
N SER A 21 -14.69 -27.12 10.74
CA SER A 21 -14.03 -25.94 10.17
C SER A 21 -14.07 -25.83 8.64
N ILE A 22 -14.74 -26.75 7.93
CA ILE A 22 -14.81 -26.77 6.45
C ILE A 22 -16.15 -26.20 5.93
N ILE A 23 -17.18 -26.06 6.78
CA ILE A 23 -18.55 -25.65 6.36
C ILE A 23 -19.12 -24.51 7.24
N SER A 24 -18.43 -24.12 8.32
CA SER A 24 -18.96 -23.18 9.32
C SER A 24 -18.08 -21.92 9.43
N PRO A 25 -18.64 -20.69 9.46
CA PRO A 25 -17.87 -19.51 9.84
C PRO A 25 -17.46 -19.61 11.31
N SER A 26 -16.20 -19.33 11.59
CA SER A 26 -15.62 -19.34 12.93
C SER A 26 -14.78 -18.10 13.14
N ILE A 27 -15.12 -17.29 14.13
CA ILE A 27 -14.44 -16.04 14.48
C ILE A 27 -13.69 -16.25 15.79
N THR A 28 -12.38 -15.98 15.80
CA THR A 28 -11.54 -16.07 17.01
C THR A 28 -10.93 -14.70 17.29
N VAL A 29 -11.38 -14.06 18.36
CA VAL A 29 -10.82 -12.82 18.90
C VAL A 29 -10.16 -13.14 20.25
N PHE A 30 -9.02 -12.51 20.50
CA PHE A 30 -8.38 -12.51 21.81
C PHE A 30 -8.58 -11.11 22.41
N ALA A 31 -9.32 -11.01 23.51
CA ALA A 31 -9.44 -9.79 24.31
C ALA A 31 -8.54 -9.90 25.55
N ASP A 32 -8.30 -8.77 26.22
CA ASP A 32 -7.54 -8.75 27.47
C ASP A 32 -8.25 -9.54 28.59
N SER A 33 -7.44 -10.11 29.49
CA SER A 33 -7.82 -10.98 30.63
C SER A 33 -8.21 -12.44 30.33
N ASN A 34 -7.17 -13.29 30.22
CA ASN A 34 -7.13 -14.71 30.61
C ASN A 34 -8.04 -15.74 29.94
N ILE A 35 -9.10 -15.37 29.23
CA ILE A 35 -10.09 -16.31 28.67
C ILE A 35 -10.18 -16.13 27.15
N LYS A 36 -10.22 -17.24 26.41
CA LYS A 36 -10.51 -17.27 24.97
C LYS A 36 -11.91 -17.81 24.75
N LEU A 37 -12.75 -17.06 24.05
CA LEU A 37 -14.06 -17.51 23.58
C LEU A 37 -14.00 -17.88 22.09
N THR A 38 -14.52 -19.06 21.74
CA THR A 38 -14.67 -19.53 20.35
C THR A 38 -16.14 -19.82 20.08
N LEU A 39 -16.80 -18.93 19.34
CA LEU A 39 -18.20 -19.07 18.93
C LEU A 39 -18.30 -19.67 17.52
N THR A 40 -19.16 -20.66 17.36
CA THR A 40 -19.42 -21.36 16.09
C THR A 40 -20.90 -21.72 15.97
N SER A 41 -21.35 -22.10 14.78
CA SER A 41 -22.71 -22.58 14.53
C SER A 41 -22.66 -23.84 13.67
N ASN A 42 -23.64 -24.74 13.83
CA ASN A 42 -23.82 -25.86 12.89
C ASN A 42 -24.37 -25.44 11.51
N LYS A 43 -24.80 -24.18 11.36
CA LYS A 43 -25.34 -23.57 10.14
C LYS A 43 -24.84 -22.12 9.99
N SER A 44 -24.27 -21.78 8.84
CA SER A 44 -23.97 -20.41 8.42
C SER A 44 -25.22 -19.64 7.96
N LYS A 45 -26.22 -20.39 7.50
CA LYS A 45 -27.49 -19.94 6.97
C LYS A 45 -28.58 -20.91 7.41
N VAL A 46 -29.71 -20.41 7.89
CA VAL A 46 -30.82 -21.20 8.44
C VAL A 46 -32.14 -20.72 7.87
N ASP A 47 -33.03 -21.64 7.52
CA ASP A 47 -34.34 -21.30 6.98
C ASP A 47 -35.31 -21.00 8.12
N SER A 48 -36.31 -20.15 7.87
CA SER A 48 -37.41 -19.92 8.81
C SER A 48 -38.08 -21.23 9.25
N GLY A 49 -38.27 -21.40 10.56
CA GLY A 49 -38.80 -22.62 11.18
C GLY A 49 -37.77 -23.73 11.40
N ASP A 50 -36.57 -23.62 10.84
CA ASP A 50 -35.51 -24.62 10.95
C ASP A 50 -34.61 -24.35 12.18
N GLN A 51 -33.99 -25.40 12.73
CA GLN A 51 -33.17 -25.28 13.95
C GLN A 51 -31.69 -25.04 13.65
N VAL A 52 -31.08 -24.19 14.48
CA VAL A 52 -29.64 -23.91 14.53
C VAL A 52 -29.10 -24.21 15.94
N GLU A 53 -27.86 -24.67 16.03
CA GLU A 53 -27.15 -24.88 17.29
C GLU A 53 -25.87 -24.05 17.30
N PHE A 54 -25.89 -22.98 18.10
CA PHE A 54 -24.72 -22.16 18.36
C PHE A 54 -23.87 -22.85 19.43
N ASN A 55 -22.61 -23.13 19.11
CA ASN A 55 -21.68 -23.86 19.98
C ASN A 55 -20.56 -22.91 20.40
N LEU A 56 -20.48 -22.67 21.72
CA LEU A 56 -19.41 -21.92 22.36
C LEU A 56 -18.44 -22.89 23.04
N ASN A 57 -17.15 -22.70 22.78
CA ASN A 57 -16.07 -23.27 23.57
C ASN A 57 -15.27 -22.14 24.24
N TYR A 58 -15.10 -22.22 25.56
CA TYR A 58 -14.30 -21.27 26.35
C TYR A 58 -13.04 -21.97 26.89
N GLU A 59 -11.90 -21.28 26.84
CA GLU A 59 -10.59 -21.82 27.23
C GLU A 59 -9.87 -20.86 28.18
N ALA A 60 -9.38 -21.37 29.31
CA ALA A 60 -8.64 -20.61 30.31
C ALA A 60 -7.15 -20.55 29.93
N LEU A 61 -6.72 -19.46 29.28
CA LEU A 61 -5.39 -19.32 28.68
C LEU A 61 -4.25 -19.37 29.70
N ASN A 62 -4.50 -18.94 30.93
CA ASN A 62 -3.52 -18.92 32.02
C ASN A 62 -3.75 -20.02 33.08
N GLY A 63 -4.60 -21.01 32.77
CA GLY A 63 -4.89 -22.17 33.63
C GLY A 63 -6.01 -21.92 34.66
N PRO A 64 -6.15 -22.83 35.66
CA PRO A 64 -7.17 -22.77 36.71
C PRO A 64 -7.26 -21.40 37.40
N GLY A 65 -8.48 -21.00 37.77
CA GLY A 65 -8.81 -19.72 38.39
C GLY A 65 -8.96 -18.54 37.42
N SER A 66 -8.85 -18.78 36.10
CA SER A 66 -9.13 -17.76 35.07
C SER A 66 -10.63 -17.46 34.91
N ILE A 67 -11.47 -18.48 35.14
CA ILE A 67 -12.93 -18.38 35.31
C ILE A 67 -13.22 -18.73 36.77
N LYS A 68 -14.22 -18.07 37.38
CA LYS A 68 -14.51 -18.13 38.82
C LYS A 68 -15.98 -18.39 39.13
N ASP A 69 -16.24 -18.97 40.29
CA ASP A 69 -17.59 -19.04 40.86
C ASP A 69 -18.25 -17.65 40.89
N GLY A 70 -19.42 -17.54 40.27
CA GLY A 70 -20.14 -16.26 40.14
C GLY A 70 -19.83 -15.44 38.89
N ASP A 71 -18.84 -15.80 38.07
CA ASP A 71 -18.67 -15.18 36.74
C ASP A 71 -19.92 -15.41 35.89
N VAL A 72 -20.27 -14.45 35.04
CA VAL A 72 -21.50 -14.47 34.25
C VAL A 72 -21.17 -14.44 32.77
N ILE A 73 -21.67 -15.45 32.04
CA ILE A 73 -21.72 -15.42 30.57
C ILE A 73 -23.15 -15.17 30.11
N THR A 74 -23.28 -14.25 29.15
CA THR A 74 -24.54 -13.84 28.54
C THR A 74 -24.49 -14.15 27.05
N PHE A 75 -25.52 -14.82 26.55
CA PHE A 75 -25.66 -15.25 25.16
C PHE A 75 -26.91 -14.57 24.59
N GLU A 76 -26.73 -13.57 23.75
CA GLU A 76 -27.80 -12.74 23.21
C GLU A 76 -28.11 -13.18 21.77
N LEU A 77 -29.31 -13.73 21.58
CA LEU A 77 -29.82 -14.05 20.25
C LEU A 77 -30.74 -12.91 19.79
N PRO A 78 -30.73 -12.53 18.51
CA PRO A 78 -31.71 -11.62 17.96
C PRO A 78 -33.15 -12.14 18.03
N ASP A 79 -34.09 -11.22 17.94
CA ASP A 79 -35.54 -11.50 17.97
C ASP A 79 -36.05 -12.37 16.82
N VAL A 80 -35.21 -12.75 15.84
CA VAL A 80 -35.53 -13.78 14.84
C VAL A 80 -35.41 -15.21 15.39
N PHE A 81 -35.00 -15.43 16.64
CA PHE A 81 -34.85 -16.76 17.23
C PHE A 81 -35.83 -17.03 18.39
N LYS A 82 -36.28 -18.29 18.50
CA LYS A 82 -37.17 -18.78 19.56
C LYS A 82 -36.80 -20.21 20.00
N ASP A 83 -37.59 -20.78 20.91
CA ASP A 83 -37.44 -22.15 21.44
C ASP A 83 -36.02 -22.42 22.01
N ILE A 84 -35.47 -21.39 22.68
CA ILE A 84 -34.06 -21.32 23.08
C ILE A 84 -33.78 -22.32 24.20
N SER A 85 -32.98 -23.33 23.89
CA SER A 85 -32.64 -24.45 24.78
C SER A 85 -31.12 -24.54 24.95
N PRO A 86 -30.55 -23.99 26.04
CA PRO A 86 -29.14 -24.16 26.35
C PRO A 86 -28.85 -25.57 26.87
N LYS A 87 -27.71 -26.12 26.45
CA LYS A 87 -27.13 -27.38 26.94
C LYS A 87 -25.71 -27.10 27.41
N TYR A 88 -25.42 -27.50 28.65
CA TYR A 88 -24.19 -27.16 29.35
C TYR A 88 -23.79 -28.28 30.32
N PRO A 89 -22.50 -28.41 30.66
CA PRO A 89 -22.05 -29.24 31.78
C PRO A 89 -22.54 -28.65 33.11
N PRO A 90 -23.45 -29.30 33.87
CA PRO A 90 -23.93 -28.77 35.15
C PRO A 90 -22.82 -28.62 36.20
N GLU A 91 -21.72 -29.37 36.06
CA GLU A 91 -20.52 -29.24 36.89
C GLU A 91 -19.85 -27.85 36.81
N HIS A 92 -20.01 -27.10 35.70
CA HIS A 92 -19.42 -25.77 35.52
C HIS A 92 -20.38 -24.60 35.78
N PHE A 93 -21.70 -24.82 35.90
CA PHE A 93 -22.69 -23.74 35.99
C PHE A 93 -23.70 -23.97 37.12
N LYS A 94 -23.73 -23.06 38.10
CA LYS A 94 -24.66 -23.15 39.26
C LYS A 94 -26.09 -22.70 38.93
N SER A 95 -26.25 -21.89 37.89
CA SER A 95 -27.57 -21.51 37.36
C SER A 95 -27.46 -21.10 35.90
N VAL A 96 -28.41 -21.55 35.07
CA VAL A 96 -28.60 -21.10 33.69
C VAL A 96 -30.07 -20.75 33.49
N THR A 97 -30.34 -19.52 33.09
CA THR A 97 -31.68 -18.96 32.91
C THR A 97 -31.84 -18.41 31.50
N VAL A 98 -32.90 -18.82 30.80
CA VAL A 98 -33.33 -18.22 29.53
C VAL A 98 -34.38 -17.16 29.85
N ASN A 99 -34.19 -15.93 29.38
CA ASN A 99 -35.12 -14.83 29.55
C ASN A 99 -35.26 -14.07 28.21
N GLY A 100 -36.44 -14.14 27.60
CA GLY A 100 -36.63 -13.66 26.22
C GLY A 100 -35.69 -14.40 25.26
N THR A 101 -34.85 -13.65 24.54
CA THR A 101 -33.83 -14.22 23.65
C THR A 101 -32.43 -14.33 24.28
N THR A 102 -32.28 -13.95 25.55
CA THR A 102 -31.00 -13.96 26.27
C THR A 102 -30.88 -15.22 27.14
N VAL A 103 -29.77 -15.95 26.99
CA VAL A 103 -29.34 -16.98 27.96
C VAL A 103 -28.31 -16.36 28.88
N THR A 104 -28.60 -16.33 30.19
CA THR A 104 -27.62 -15.95 31.22
C THR A 104 -27.20 -17.20 31.97
N ALA A 105 -25.89 -17.45 32.07
CA ALA A 105 -25.33 -18.58 32.79
C ALA A 105 -24.27 -18.10 33.79
N VAL A 106 -24.36 -18.59 35.02
CA VAL A 106 -23.46 -18.22 36.12
C VAL A 106 -22.58 -19.42 36.47
N PHE A 107 -21.27 -19.22 36.41
CA PHE A 107 -20.29 -20.27 36.69
C PHE A 107 -20.33 -20.71 38.16
N SER A 108 -20.10 -22.01 38.39
CA SER A 108 -19.99 -22.63 39.71
C SER A 108 -18.54 -22.71 40.19
N GLU A 109 -18.34 -23.04 41.46
CA GLU A 109 -17.01 -23.38 42.02
C GLU A 109 -16.30 -24.51 41.25
N GLY A 110 -17.07 -25.44 40.65
CA GLY A 110 -16.52 -26.49 39.77
C GLY A 110 -15.88 -25.98 38.47
N ALA A 111 -16.14 -24.74 38.07
CA ALA A 111 -15.45 -24.09 36.95
C ALA A 111 -14.07 -23.51 37.33
N ASN A 112 -13.76 -23.34 38.62
CA ASN A 112 -12.48 -22.78 39.07
C ASN A 112 -11.29 -23.63 38.58
N ASP A 113 -11.41 -24.95 38.63
CA ASP A 113 -10.37 -25.90 38.20
C ASP A 113 -10.41 -26.21 36.68
N ALA A 114 -11.40 -25.69 35.96
CA ALA A 114 -11.61 -26.01 34.55
C ALA A 114 -10.66 -25.19 33.65
N ILE A 115 -9.78 -25.89 32.93
CA ILE A 115 -8.95 -25.28 31.87
C ILE A 115 -9.75 -24.85 30.62
N GLY A 116 -11.04 -25.17 30.57
CA GLY A 116 -11.98 -24.82 29.52
C GLY A 116 -13.23 -25.68 29.58
N GLY A 117 -14.22 -25.35 28.75
CA GLY A 117 -15.50 -26.05 28.68
C GLY A 117 -16.37 -25.56 27.53
N TYR A 118 -17.54 -26.17 27.39
CA TYR A 118 -18.45 -25.90 26.28
C TYR A 118 -19.86 -25.53 26.77
N MET A 119 -20.60 -24.82 25.93
CA MET A 119 -22.04 -24.62 26.03
C MET A 119 -22.59 -24.58 24.62
N SER A 120 -23.70 -25.27 24.35
CA SER A 120 -24.47 -25.07 23.12
C SER A 120 -25.81 -24.43 23.43
N VAL A 121 -26.29 -23.58 22.51
CA VAL A 121 -27.61 -22.98 22.56
C VAL A 121 -28.32 -23.35 21.27
N LYS A 122 -29.34 -24.21 21.40
CA LYS A 122 -30.26 -24.50 20.29
C LYS A 122 -31.33 -23.44 20.22
N ALA A 123 -31.65 -23.00 19.02
CA ALA A 123 -32.78 -22.12 18.75
C ALA A 123 -33.44 -22.48 17.41
N THR A 124 -34.75 -22.26 17.32
CA THR A 124 -35.51 -22.33 16.07
C THR A 124 -35.59 -20.93 15.47
N ALA A 125 -35.37 -20.78 14.17
CA ALA A 125 -35.64 -19.53 13.48
C ALA A 125 -37.16 -19.24 13.48
N LYS A 126 -37.55 -18.02 13.85
CA LYS A 126 -38.89 -17.47 13.59
C LYS A 126 -39.04 -17.21 12.08
N ASN A 127 -40.27 -17.08 11.61
CA ASN A 127 -40.52 -16.75 10.20
C ASN A 127 -40.13 -15.30 9.91
N VAL A 128 -39.34 -15.09 8.84
CA VAL A 128 -38.98 -13.77 8.32
C VAL A 128 -39.56 -13.59 6.91
N GLU A 129 -39.95 -12.37 6.55
CA GLU A 129 -40.57 -12.05 5.25
C GLU A 129 -39.55 -12.00 4.10
N SER A 130 -38.27 -11.78 4.42
CA SER A 130 -37.17 -11.72 3.46
C SER A 130 -35.85 -12.11 4.14
N ALA A 131 -34.87 -12.53 3.34
CA ALA A 131 -33.58 -13.00 3.84
C ALA A 131 -32.87 -11.89 4.64
N THR A 132 -32.48 -12.18 5.88
CA THR A 132 -31.97 -11.19 6.82
C THR A 132 -30.73 -11.71 7.56
N THR A 133 -29.67 -10.91 7.58
CA THR A 133 -28.46 -11.20 8.36
C THR A 133 -28.60 -10.68 9.78
N GLN A 134 -28.41 -11.55 10.76
CA GLN A 134 -28.75 -11.34 12.16
C GLN A 134 -27.55 -11.71 13.04
N ARG A 135 -27.22 -10.86 14.02
CA ARG A 135 -26.00 -10.99 14.83
C ARG A 135 -26.26 -11.64 16.18
N VAL A 136 -25.71 -12.83 16.39
CA VAL A 136 -25.70 -13.49 17.71
C VAL A 136 -24.44 -13.06 18.45
N GLU A 137 -24.59 -12.63 19.70
CA GLU A 137 -23.49 -12.12 20.54
C GLU A 137 -23.34 -12.93 21.83
N VAL A 138 -22.11 -13.06 22.31
CA VAL A 138 -21.74 -13.75 23.56
C VAL A 138 -20.74 -12.89 24.32
N ASN A 139 -21.06 -12.57 25.57
CA ASN A 139 -20.26 -11.74 26.46
C ASN A 139 -19.96 -12.48 27.77
N LEU A 140 -18.68 -12.68 28.08
CA LEU A 140 -18.20 -13.15 29.39
C LEU A 140 -17.31 -12.09 30.00
N ASN A 141 -17.75 -11.47 31.11
CA ASN A 141 -17.00 -10.47 31.87
C ASN A 141 -16.41 -9.32 31.01
N GLY A 142 -17.05 -8.93 29.92
CA GLY A 142 -16.59 -7.89 28.99
C GLY A 142 -15.82 -8.40 27.76
N THR A 143 -15.47 -9.69 27.72
CA THR A 143 -14.97 -10.34 26.49
C THR A 143 -16.16 -10.69 25.60
N VAL A 144 -16.34 -9.89 24.55
CA VAL A 144 -17.40 -10.06 23.54
C VAL A 144 -16.91 -10.86 22.33
N GLN A 145 -17.72 -11.81 21.88
CA GLN A 145 -17.61 -12.50 20.60
C GLN A 145 -18.98 -12.47 19.91
N TYR A 146 -19.00 -12.34 18.59
CA TYR A 146 -20.24 -12.35 17.83
C TYR A 146 -20.11 -13.15 16.54
N MET A 147 -21.24 -13.61 15.99
CA MET A 147 -21.31 -14.14 14.64
C MET A 147 -22.58 -13.69 13.93
N ASP A 148 -22.44 -13.38 12.65
CA ASP A 148 -23.55 -13.05 11.76
C ASP A 148 -24.08 -14.34 11.10
N ILE A 149 -25.38 -14.58 11.19
CA ILE A 149 -26.08 -15.71 10.57
C ILE A 149 -27.17 -15.19 9.63
N GLU A 150 -27.29 -15.80 8.45
CA GLU A 150 -28.35 -15.47 7.49
C GLU A 150 -29.60 -16.30 7.79
N VAL A 151 -30.71 -15.63 8.11
CA VAL A 151 -32.02 -16.27 8.25
C VAL A 151 -32.82 -16.04 6.97
N ASP A 152 -33.12 -17.13 6.26
CA ASP A 152 -33.95 -17.09 5.05
C ASP A 152 -35.45 -17.11 5.40
N PRO A 153 -36.33 -16.57 4.53
CA PRO A 153 -37.77 -16.85 4.61
C PRO A 153 -38.02 -18.37 4.48
N PRO A 154 -39.23 -18.87 4.80
CA PRO A 154 -39.53 -20.29 4.64
C PRO A 154 -39.27 -20.70 3.19
N LYS A 155 -38.37 -21.67 2.96
CA LYS A 155 -38.09 -22.15 1.60
C LYS A 155 -39.38 -22.60 0.94
N GLU A 156 -39.67 -22.06 -0.25
CA GLU A 156 -40.79 -22.52 -1.08
C GLU A 156 -40.55 -23.96 -1.55
N VAL A 157 -40.93 -24.92 -0.71
CA VAL A 157 -41.13 -26.30 -1.10
C VAL A 157 -42.34 -26.31 -2.01
N ASN A 158 -42.11 -26.20 -3.33
CA ASN A 158 -43.14 -26.26 -4.36
C ASN A 158 -44.17 -27.35 -4.03
N PRO A 159 -45.41 -26.99 -3.66
CA PRO A 159 -46.39 -27.99 -3.25
C PRO A 159 -46.85 -28.79 -4.46
N PRO A 160 -47.24 -30.07 -4.28
CA PRO A 160 -48.18 -30.71 -5.19
C PRO A 160 -49.41 -29.79 -5.33
N THR A 161 -49.85 -29.53 -6.56
CA THR A 161 -50.81 -28.47 -6.85
C THR A 161 -52.24 -28.81 -6.40
N GLU A 162 -52.54 -28.59 -5.12
CA GLU A 162 -53.91 -28.47 -4.58
C GLU A 162 -53.86 -27.77 -3.20
N GLU A 163 -54.60 -26.67 -3.03
CA GLU A 163 -54.77 -26.02 -1.72
C GLU A 163 -55.62 -26.89 -0.79
N ILE A 164 -55.01 -27.43 0.28
CA ILE A 164 -55.75 -28.11 1.35
C ILE A 164 -55.35 -27.52 2.70
N ILE A 165 -56.20 -26.62 3.19
CA ILE A 165 -56.07 -25.93 4.49
C ILE A 165 -55.94 -26.95 5.64
N ASP A 166 -54.85 -26.88 6.41
CA ASP A 166 -54.61 -27.77 7.56
C ASP A 166 -55.46 -27.36 8.78
N ARG A 167 -56.54 -28.10 9.04
CA ARG A 167 -57.43 -27.86 10.19
C ARG A 167 -56.94 -28.62 11.43
N GLN A 168 -56.05 -27.99 12.21
CA GLN A 168 -55.58 -28.55 13.50
C GLN A 168 -56.73 -28.72 14.52
N ILE A 169 -57.75 -27.86 14.44
CA ILE A 169 -59.05 -28.01 15.09
C ILE A 169 -60.15 -27.67 14.09
N TYR A 170 -61.23 -28.44 14.08
CA TYR A 170 -62.46 -28.12 13.36
C TYR A 170 -63.69 -28.47 14.21
N LYS A 171 -64.68 -27.58 14.24
CA LYS A 171 -65.92 -27.74 14.99
C LYS A 171 -67.12 -27.81 14.03
N SER A 172 -67.88 -28.90 14.08
CA SER A 172 -69.13 -29.08 13.36
C SER A 172 -70.35 -28.94 14.27
N VAL A 173 -71.50 -28.67 13.64
CA VAL A 173 -72.80 -29.12 14.11
C VAL A 173 -73.11 -30.39 13.33
N ASP A 174 -73.36 -31.50 14.01
CA ASP A 174 -73.74 -32.75 13.35
C ASP A 174 -75.29 -32.73 13.17
N ASN A 175 -75.73 -32.94 11.92
CA ASN A 175 -76.99 -32.46 11.34
C ASN A 175 -78.30 -32.76 12.14
N PRO A 176 -79.07 -31.72 12.50
CA PRO A 176 -80.48 -31.79 12.89
C PRO A 176 -81.37 -30.80 12.09
N ASP A 177 -81.75 -31.18 10.86
CA ASP A 177 -82.75 -30.53 9.99
C ASP A 177 -82.32 -29.28 9.16
N GLY A 178 -81.07 -29.15 8.66
CA GLY A 178 -80.73 -27.92 7.91
C GLY A 178 -79.50 -27.89 6.99
N TYR A 179 -79.57 -26.97 6.01
CA TYR A 179 -78.58 -26.63 4.98
C TYR A 179 -77.31 -25.99 5.57
N GLU A 180 -76.13 -26.43 5.13
CA GLU A 180 -74.83 -25.90 5.57
C GLU A 180 -74.36 -24.67 4.77
N GLY A 181 -73.94 -23.62 5.47
CA GLY A 181 -73.24 -22.47 4.91
C GLY A 181 -71.87 -22.26 5.55
N TYR A 182 -70.92 -21.70 4.79
CA TYR A 182 -69.60 -21.33 5.27
C TYR A 182 -69.40 -19.82 5.15
N GLU A 183 -69.07 -19.15 6.26
CA GLU A 183 -68.79 -17.71 6.31
C GLU A 183 -67.52 -17.49 7.14
N ASN A 184 -66.47 -16.90 6.56
CA ASN A 184 -65.19 -16.63 7.24
C ASN A 184 -64.62 -17.82 8.05
N GLY A 185 -64.59 -19.01 7.44
CA GLY A 185 -64.10 -20.25 8.07
C GLY A 185 -65.00 -20.84 9.16
N THR A 186 -66.13 -20.19 9.48
CA THR A 186 -67.13 -20.66 10.45
C THR A 186 -68.22 -21.45 9.76
N LEU A 187 -68.57 -22.63 10.28
CA LEU A 187 -69.74 -23.39 9.84
C LEU A 187 -71.01 -22.75 10.39
N ILE A 188 -71.99 -22.50 9.52
CA ILE A 188 -73.32 -22.00 9.87
C ILE A 188 -74.35 -23.06 9.45
N ASN A 189 -75.17 -23.51 10.41
CA ASN A 189 -76.33 -24.33 10.10
C ASN A 189 -77.63 -23.57 10.43
N ASN A 190 -78.55 -23.51 9.46
CA ASN A 190 -79.81 -22.78 9.55
C ASN A 190 -80.95 -23.75 9.90
N ILE A 191 -81.33 -23.79 11.18
CA ILE A 191 -82.36 -24.73 11.67
C ILE A 191 -83.78 -24.19 11.49
N ASN A 192 -84.70 -25.08 11.14
CA ASN A 192 -86.12 -24.77 10.96
C ASN A 192 -86.78 -24.38 12.30
N ASN A 193 -87.53 -23.27 12.30
CA ASN A 193 -88.36 -22.83 13.43
C ASN A 193 -89.55 -23.79 13.68
N PRO A 194 -90.04 -23.95 14.92
CA PRO A 194 -89.48 -23.45 16.19
C PRO A 194 -88.30 -24.30 16.69
N VAL A 195 -87.41 -23.69 17.48
CA VAL A 195 -86.10 -24.28 17.84
C VAL A 195 -85.99 -24.77 19.29
N VAL A 196 -86.89 -24.36 20.19
CA VAL A 196 -86.81 -24.73 21.63
C VAL A 196 -87.12 -26.21 21.82
N GLY A 197 -86.35 -26.88 22.69
CA GLY A 197 -86.46 -28.31 22.95
C GLY A 197 -85.73 -29.20 21.94
N LYS A 198 -85.31 -28.68 20.78
CA LYS A 198 -84.45 -29.43 19.85
C LYS A 198 -83.09 -29.71 20.48
N LYS A 199 -82.55 -30.89 20.15
CA LYS A 199 -81.15 -31.23 20.38
C LYS A 199 -80.30 -30.77 19.20
N VAL A 200 -79.09 -30.32 19.48
CA VAL A 200 -78.04 -30.03 18.50
C VAL A 200 -76.82 -30.84 18.89
N GLN A 201 -76.40 -31.76 18.03
CA GLN A 201 -75.16 -32.49 18.22
C GLN A 201 -74.00 -31.65 17.69
N TYR A 202 -72.87 -31.68 18.37
CA TYR A 202 -71.63 -31.03 17.96
C TYR A 202 -70.51 -32.06 17.97
N SER A 203 -69.63 -32.00 16.97
CA SER A 203 -68.33 -32.68 17.01
C SER A 203 -67.17 -31.68 16.97
N ILE A 204 -66.14 -31.96 17.75
CA ILE A 204 -64.87 -31.23 17.75
C ILE A 204 -63.80 -32.22 17.26
N TYR A 205 -63.34 -32.00 16.04
CA TYR A 205 -62.27 -32.72 15.40
C TYR A 205 -60.94 -32.06 15.78
N VAL A 206 -59.97 -32.85 16.18
CA VAL A 206 -58.64 -32.41 16.59
C VAL A 206 -57.60 -33.21 15.83
N ASN A 207 -56.59 -32.53 15.29
CA ASN A 207 -55.41 -33.11 14.65
C ASN A 207 -55.73 -34.02 13.45
N GLU A 208 -56.53 -33.54 12.49
CA GLU A 208 -57.03 -34.40 11.40
C GLU A 208 -55.95 -34.96 10.46
N LYS A 209 -54.74 -34.38 10.46
CA LYS A 209 -53.58 -34.81 9.67
C LYS A 209 -52.55 -35.64 10.44
N HIS A 210 -52.79 -36.00 11.71
CA HIS A 210 -51.85 -36.75 12.57
C HIS A 210 -50.49 -36.04 12.83
N GLY A 211 -50.48 -34.71 12.83
CA GLY A 211 -49.31 -33.91 13.22
C GLY A 211 -48.97 -34.06 14.71
N TYR A 212 -47.75 -33.70 15.11
CA TYR A 212 -47.41 -33.60 16.53
C TYR A 212 -48.04 -32.35 17.15
N ILE A 213 -48.91 -32.52 18.13
CA ILE A 213 -49.42 -31.40 18.96
C ILE A 213 -48.99 -31.63 20.41
N TYR A 214 -48.36 -30.62 21.02
CA TYR A 214 -47.72 -30.72 22.33
C TYR A 214 -48.56 -30.10 23.45
N ASN A 215 -48.64 -30.80 24.59
CA ASN A 215 -49.35 -30.40 25.81
C ASN A 215 -50.77 -29.83 25.56
N SER A 216 -51.54 -30.53 24.74
CA SER A 216 -52.80 -30.04 24.18
C SER A 216 -54.05 -30.43 24.96
N TYR A 217 -55.01 -29.51 25.03
CA TYR A 217 -56.36 -29.79 25.50
C TYR A 217 -57.41 -28.94 24.77
N ILE A 218 -58.63 -29.47 24.67
CA ILE A 218 -59.81 -28.72 24.25
C ILE A 218 -60.46 -28.07 25.47
N LYS A 219 -60.83 -26.80 25.36
CA LYS A 219 -61.85 -26.11 26.18
C LYS A 219 -63.04 -25.82 25.26
N ASP A 220 -64.26 -26.09 25.72
CA ASP A 220 -65.49 -25.81 24.97
C ASP A 220 -66.49 -25.05 25.85
N SER A 221 -67.06 -23.96 25.33
CA SER A 221 -67.95 -23.07 26.08
C SER A 221 -69.39 -23.21 25.59
N ILE A 222 -70.31 -23.60 26.49
CA ILE A 222 -71.71 -23.88 26.14
C ILE A 222 -72.45 -22.55 25.85
N PRO A 223 -73.11 -22.40 24.68
CA PRO A 223 -73.80 -21.17 24.32
C PRO A 223 -74.92 -20.77 25.29
N GLU A 224 -75.16 -19.47 25.42
CA GLU A 224 -76.33 -18.98 26.16
C GLU A 224 -77.63 -19.54 25.56
N GLY A 225 -78.52 -20.04 26.41
CA GLY A 225 -79.77 -20.66 26.00
C GLY A 225 -79.67 -22.14 25.60
N MET A 226 -78.50 -22.76 25.66
CA MET A 226 -78.29 -24.21 25.55
C MET A 226 -77.88 -24.83 26.89
N GLU A 227 -78.15 -26.13 27.07
CA GLU A 227 -77.64 -26.95 28.19
C GLU A 227 -76.95 -28.20 27.64
N LEU A 228 -75.84 -28.63 28.26
CA LEU A 228 -75.17 -29.89 27.93
C LEU A 228 -76.01 -31.10 28.39
N VAL A 229 -76.30 -32.01 27.47
CA VAL A 229 -77.01 -33.25 27.81
C VAL A 229 -76.10 -34.13 28.68
N ARG A 230 -76.53 -34.42 29.91
CA ARG A 230 -75.73 -35.16 30.89
C ARG A 230 -75.24 -36.50 30.31
N ASN A 231 -73.93 -36.73 30.41
CA ASN A 231 -73.22 -37.90 29.88
C ASN A 231 -73.22 -38.05 28.33
N SER A 232 -73.51 -36.99 27.55
CA SER A 232 -73.46 -37.09 26.08
C SER A 232 -72.04 -37.11 25.49
N ILE A 233 -71.05 -36.57 26.20
CA ILE A 233 -69.67 -36.43 25.71
C ILE A 233 -69.06 -37.81 25.46
N LYS A 234 -68.64 -38.03 24.21
CA LYS A 234 -67.90 -39.22 23.76
C LYS A 234 -66.60 -38.75 23.11
N VAL A 235 -65.49 -39.36 23.51
CA VAL A 235 -64.17 -39.13 22.90
C VAL A 235 -63.83 -40.35 22.04
N TYR A 236 -63.47 -40.10 20.80
CA TYR A 236 -63.00 -41.08 19.84
C TYR A 236 -61.54 -40.76 19.46
N GLU A 237 -60.75 -41.80 19.21
CA GLU A 237 -59.34 -41.72 18.80
C GLU A 237 -59.16 -42.48 17.48
N THR A 238 -58.47 -41.87 16.52
CA THR A 238 -57.94 -42.53 15.33
C THR A 238 -56.42 -42.46 15.39
N LYS A 239 -55.75 -43.60 15.28
CA LYS A 239 -54.28 -43.67 15.13
C LYS A 239 -53.94 -43.78 13.65
N TYR A 240 -52.75 -43.33 13.26
CA TYR A 240 -52.35 -43.34 11.85
C TYR A 240 -52.45 -44.77 11.26
N GLY A 241 -53.23 -44.94 10.20
CA GLY A 241 -53.47 -46.25 9.56
C GLY A 241 -54.38 -47.21 10.34
N GLN A 242 -55.13 -46.75 11.34
CA GLN A 242 -56.11 -47.54 12.10
C GLN A 242 -57.51 -46.90 12.01
N GLU A 243 -58.57 -47.68 12.24
CA GLU A 243 -59.93 -47.17 12.31
C GLU A 243 -60.20 -46.33 13.57
N GLU A 244 -61.27 -45.54 13.57
CA GLU A 244 -61.69 -44.75 14.74
C GLU A 244 -62.24 -45.67 15.84
N ARG A 245 -61.67 -45.58 17.05
CA ARG A 245 -62.13 -46.31 18.24
C ARG A 245 -62.69 -45.35 19.30
N ASN A 246 -63.73 -45.76 20.02
CA ASN A 246 -64.24 -45.00 21.16
C ASN A 246 -63.31 -45.18 22.38
N VAL A 247 -62.82 -44.07 22.93
CA VAL A 247 -61.87 -44.02 24.07
C VAL A 247 -62.44 -43.30 25.29
N THR A 248 -63.75 -43.02 25.32
CA THR A 248 -64.40 -42.23 26.38
C THR A 248 -64.13 -42.76 27.79
N SER A 249 -63.97 -44.07 27.95
CA SER A 249 -63.57 -44.74 29.20
C SER A 249 -62.15 -44.37 29.66
N GLU A 250 -61.19 -44.31 28.74
CA GLU A 250 -59.78 -43.96 28.97
C GLU A 250 -59.61 -42.47 29.32
N PHE A 251 -60.56 -41.63 28.91
CA PHE A 251 -60.57 -40.19 29.15
C PHE A 251 -61.28 -39.77 30.44
N LYS A 252 -61.83 -40.69 31.25
CA LYS A 252 -62.56 -40.35 32.50
C LYS A 252 -61.77 -39.52 33.51
N GLY A 253 -60.44 -39.67 33.57
CA GLY A 253 -59.55 -38.85 34.39
C GLY A 253 -58.93 -37.64 33.68
N LYS A 254 -59.30 -37.41 32.41
CA LYS A 254 -58.79 -36.33 31.54
C LYS A 254 -59.87 -35.34 31.10
N MET A 255 -61.12 -35.57 31.50
CA MET A 255 -62.26 -34.69 31.24
C MET A 255 -62.65 -33.96 32.51
N ASN A 256 -62.88 -32.65 32.42
CA ASN A 256 -63.41 -31.83 33.51
C ASN A 256 -64.68 -31.12 33.01
N LEU A 257 -65.77 -31.18 33.77
CA LEU A 257 -67.05 -30.55 33.43
C LEU A 257 -67.40 -29.52 34.49
N GLN A 258 -67.63 -28.28 34.03
CA GLN A 258 -68.22 -27.21 34.82
C GLN A 258 -69.64 -26.93 34.31
N SER A 259 -70.38 -26.03 34.96
CA SER A 259 -71.79 -25.76 34.63
C SER A 259 -72.01 -25.29 33.19
N ASN A 260 -71.10 -24.46 32.66
CA ASN A 260 -71.24 -23.80 31.36
C ASN A 260 -70.07 -24.11 30.39
N GLU A 261 -69.15 -24.99 30.75
CA GLU A 261 -67.97 -25.32 29.93
C GLU A 261 -67.42 -26.71 30.27
N PHE A 262 -66.73 -27.35 29.32
CA PHE A 262 -66.01 -28.59 29.55
C PHE A 262 -64.62 -28.60 28.93
N TYR A 263 -63.77 -29.48 29.45
CA TYR A 263 -62.38 -29.65 29.08
C TYR A 263 -62.10 -31.10 28.72
N VAL A 264 -61.25 -31.34 27.70
CA VAL A 264 -60.75 -32.67 27.33
C VAL A 264 -59.24 -32.57 27.10
N ASN A 265 -58.43 -33.17 27.97
CA ASN A 265 -56.97 -33.11 27.90
C ASN A 265 -56.40 -34.29 27.11
N PHE A 266 -55.65 -34.00 26.04
CA PHE A 266 -54.97 -34.99 25.20
C PHE A 266 -53.49 -35.15 25.52
N GLY A 267 -52.85 -34.10 26.06
CA GLY A 267 -51.41 -34.03 26.28
C GLY A 267 -50.64 -33.89 24.97
N THR A 268 -49.44 -34.46 24.91
CA THR A 268 -48.67 -34.54 23.65
C THR A 268 -49.11 -35.75 22.84
N THR A 269 -49.47 -35.57 21.57
CA THR A 269 -50.08 -36.63 20.76
C THR A 269 -49.90 -36.43 19.23
N GLN A 270 -50.00 -37.52 18.48
CA GLN A 270 -50.14 -37.56 17.01
C GLN A 270 -51.49 -38.16 16.55
N ASN A 271 -52.35 -38.54 17.49
CA ASN A 271 -53.60 -39.18 17.13
C ASN A 271 -54.61 -38.11 16.73
N LYS A 272 -55.49 -38.45 15.78
CA LYS A 272 -56.68 -37.66 15.48
C LYS A 272 -57.71 -37.98 16.57
N TYR A 273 -58.44 -36.99 17.04
CA TYR A 273 -59.55 -37.19 17.97
C TYR A 273 -60.83 -36.55 17.47
N ARG A 274 -61.96 -37.11 17.91
CA ARG A 274 -63.28 -36.52 17.74
C ARG A 274 -64.00 -36.52 19.09
N ILE A 275 -64.39 -35.35 19.58
CA ILE A 275 -65.25 -35.19 20.76
C ILE A 275 -66.66 -34.92 20.25
N SER A 276 -67.59 -35.86 20.43
CA SER A 276 -69.00 -35.69 20.03
C SER A 276 -69.90 -35.56 21.26
N TYR A 277 -70.85 -34.63 21.25
CA TYR A 277 -71.74 -34.34 22.39
C TYR A 277 -73.04 -33.66 21.95
N ASP A 278 -74.11 -33.81 22.75
CA ASP A 278 -75.42 -33.21 22.49
C ASP A 278 -75.63 -31.97 23.39
N LEU A 279 -76.07 -30.86 22.81
CA LEU A 279 -76.69 -29.74 23.54
C LEU A 279 -78.20 -29.74 23.32
N ILE A 280 -78.98 -29.25 24.28
CA ILE A 280 -80.43 -29.03 24.13
C ILE A 280 -80.76 -27.54 24.25
N ILE A 281 -81.56 -27.02 23.32
CA ILE A 281 -81.99 -25.62 23.30
C ILE A 281 -83.08 -25.41 24.37
N LYS A 282 -82.81 -24.54 25.34
CA LYS A 282 -83.73 -24.15 26.43
C LYS A 282 -84.43 -22.82 26.17
N LYS A 283 -83.78 -21.91 25.45
CA LYS A 283 -84.22 -20.53 25.19
C LYS A 283 -83.90 -20.19 23.74
N GLN A 284 -84.86 -19.62 23.02
CA GLN A 284 -84.65 -19.18 21.64
C GLN A 284 -83.75 -17.94 21.60
N MET A 285 -82.66 -18.01 20.84
CA MET A 285 -81.72 -16.92 20.57
C MET A 285 -81.66 -16.59 19.07
N PRO A 286 -81.31 -15.36 18.65
CA PRO A 286 -81.13 -15.01 17.24
C PRO A 286 -79.99 -15.79 16.55
N ARG A 287 -79.01 -16.26 17.32
CA ARG A 287 -77.98 -17.22 16.94
C ARG A 287 -77.34 -17.84 18.18
N TYR A 288 -76.72 -19.00 18.04
CA TYR A 288 -75.93 -19.67 19.08
C TYR A 288 -74.50 -19.87 18.57
N ASP A 289 -73.54 -19.09 19.10
CA ASP A 289 -72.11 -19.23 18.78
C ASP A 289 -71.49 -20.26 19.73
N ASN A 290 -71.28 -21.49 19.27
CA ASN A 290 -70.55 -22.51 20.04
C ASN A 290 -69.06 -22.48 19.65
N ILE A 291 -68.16 -22.36 20.63
CA ILE A 291 -66.72 -22.19 20.42
C ILE A 291 -65.94 -23.27 21.18
N ALA A 292 -65.14 -24.01 20.42
CA ALA A 292 -64.12 -24.93 20.93
C ALA A 292 -62.74 -24.31 20.71
N SER A 293 -61.89 -24.34 21.73
CA SER A 293 -60.51 -23.87 21.67
C SER A 293 -59.54 -25.00 21.92
N LEU A 294 -58.64 -25.25 20.95
CA LEU A 294 -57.46 -26.09 21.12
C LEU A 294 -56.34 -25.24 21.71
N ILE A 295 -56.08 -25.46 22.99
CA ILE A 295 -55.00 -24.79 23.73
C ILE A 295 -53.80 -25.74 23.72
N LYS A 296 -52.68 -25.26 23.20
CA LYS A 296 -51.42 -25.99 22.98
C LYS A 296 -50.22 -25.11 23.36
N HIS A 297 -49.01 -25.68 23.41
CA HIS A 297 -47.82 -24.98 23.92
C HIS A 297 -47.45 -23.68 23.19
N ASP A 298 -47.88 -23.54 21.94
CA ASP A 298 -47.55 -22.48 20.98
C ASP A 298 -48.73 -21.53 20.72
N GLY A 299 -49.85 -21.69 21.43
CA GLY A 299 -50.99 -20.77 21.37
C GLY A 299 -52.36 -21.44 21.56
N GLU A 300 -53.41 -20.63 21.36
CA GLU A 300 -54.80 -21.08 21.32
C GLU A 300 -55.35 -20.94 19.90
N ILE A 301 -55.96 -22.00 19.37
CA ILE A 301 -56.68 -21.96 18.10
C ILE A 301 -58.15 -22.28 18.38
N SER A 302 -59.05 -21.33 18.12
CA SER A 302 -60.50 -21.52 18.28
C SER A 302 -61.17 -21.91 16.97
N SER A 303 -62.06 -22.91 17.01
CA SER A 303 -63.01 -23.21 15.93
C SER A 303 -64.44 -22.98 16.41
N LYS A 304 -65.23 -22.26 15.61
CA LYS A 304 -66.61 -21.88 15.91
C LYS A 304 -67.57 -22.61 14.97
N ALA A 305 -68.70 -23.03 15.52
CA ALA A 305 -69.89 -23.41 14.75
C ALA A 305 -71.07 -22.56 15.24
N ILE A 306 -71.83 -21.96 14.32
CA ILE A 306 -72.98 -21.12 14.61
C ILE A 306 -74.25 -21.83 14.17
N VAL A 307 -75.23 -21.88 15.07
CA VAL A 307 -76.62 -22.26 14.73
C VAL A 307 -77.45 -20.99 14.63
N LYS A 308 -78.17 -20.79 13.52
CA LYS A 308 -79.11 -19.66 13.32
C LYS A 308 -80.52 -20.22 13.05
N PRO A 309 -81.60 -19.56 13.49
CA PRO A 309 -82.92 -19.76 12.89
C PRO A 309 -82.93 -19.30 11.42
N LYS A 310 -83.79 -19.88 10.57
CA LYS A 310 -84.04 -19.36 9.22
C LYS A 310 -84.73 -17.98 9.25
N ASP A 311 -84.48 -17.19 8.20
CA ASP A 311 -85.11 -15.89 7.93
C ASP A 311 -86.20 -16.08 6.87
N ASP A 312 -87.46 -16.06 7.31
CA ASP A 312 -88.63 -16.48 6.52
C ASP A 312 -89.06 -15.47 5.43
N ASP A 313 -88.41 -14.30 5.29
CA ASP A 313 -88.76 -13.29 4.27
C ASP A 313 -87.83 -13.27 3.03
N LYS A 314 -86.76 -14.07 3.02
CA LYS A 314 -85.71 -14.05 2.00
C LYS A 314 -86.14 -14.76 0.70
N ILE A 315 -86.16 -14.02 -0.43
CA ILE A 315 -86.57 -14.52 -1.76
C ILE A 315 -85.46 -14.44 -2.83
N ILE A 316 -84.54 -13.47 -2.77
CA ILE A 316 -83.37 -13.44 -3.68
C ILE A 316 -82.13 -12.88 -2.97
N SER A 317 -80.95 -13.31 -3.41
CA SER A 317 -79.65 -12.72 -3.08
C SER A 317 -78.68 -12.88 -4.24
N LYS A 318 -77.68 -11.99 -4.29
CA LYS A 318 -76.68 -11.94 -5.36
C LYS A 318 -75.29 -11.80 -4.77
N TYR A 319 -74.36 -12.61 -5.24
CA TYR A 319 -72.95 -12.55 -4.83
C TYR A 319 -72.02 -12.83 -6.01
N SER A 320 -70.81 -12.29 -5.93
CA SER A 320 -69.67 -12.62 -6.77
C SER A 320 -68.76 -13.60 -6.02
N ARG A 321 -68.17 -14.57 -6.72
CA ARG A 321 -66.93 -15.21 -6.24
C ARG A 321 -65.76 -14.38 -6.76
N THR A 322 -64.96 -13.89 -5.84
CA THR A 322 -63.73 -13.12 -6.09
C THR A 322 -62.67 -13.61 -5.11
N ASN A 323 -61.41 -13.58 -5.53
CA ASN A 323 -60.32 -14.23 -4.78
C ASN A 323 -60.03 -13.49 -3.45
N GLU A 324 -60.36 -12.20 -3.39
CA GLU A 324 -60.30 -11.38 -2.17
C GLU A 324 -61.63 -10.62 -1.97
N THR A 325 -61.84 -10.09 -0.75
CA THR A 325 -62.97 -9.19 -0.45
C THR A 325 -62.54 -8.08 0.52
N ALA A 326 -63.21 -6.93 0.44
CA ALA A 326 -63.04 -5.81 1.37
C ALA A 326 -64.41 -5.28 1.80
N LYS A 327 -64.45 -4.27 2.68
CA LYS A 327 -65.68 -3.54 3.02
C LYS A 327 -65.76 -2.20 2.27
N ASP A 328 -66.96 -1.84 1.82
CA ASP A 328 -67.26 -0.51 1.29
C ASP A 328 -67.42 0.53 2.42
N GLU A 329 -67.63 1.78 2.04
CA GLU A 329 -67.85 2.91 2.95
C GLU A 329 -69.14 2.80 3.82
N ASN A 330 -70.01 1.84 3.54
CA ASN A 330 -71.23 1.54 4.31
C ASN A 330 -71.10 0.21 5.10
N GLY A 331 -69.96 -0.47 5.01
CA GLY A 331 -69.68 -1.73 5.70
C GLY A 331 -70.09 -3.00 4.94
N HIS A 332 -70.62 -2.92 3.71
CA HIS A 332 -70.94 -4.09 2.89
C HIS A 332 -69.68 -4.78 2.37
N THR A 333 -69.70 -6.10 2.28
CA THR A 333 -68.61 -6.86 1.67
C THR A 333 -68.64 -6.72 0.14
N VAL A 334 -67.58 -6.18 -0.45
CA VAL A 334 -67.38 -6.02 -1.90
C VAL A 334 -66.25 -6.93 -2.39
N GLY A 335 -66.38 -7.45 -3.61
CA GLY A 335 -65.38 -8.33 -4.20
C GLY A 335 -64.16 -7.57 -4.72
N ILE A 336 -62.96 -8.08 -4.44
CA ILE A 336 -61.72 -7.65 -5.09
C ILE A 336 -61.30 -8.77 -6.05
N VAL A 337 -61.27 -8.45 -7.35
CA VAL A 337 -60.78 -9.40 -8.37
C VAL A 337 -59.28 -9.25 -8.49
N ASN A 338 -58.58 -10.35 -8.26
CA ASN A 338 -57.13 -10.44 -8.39
C ASN A 338 -56.71 -10.24 -9.86
N LEU A 339 -55.54 -9.66 -10.07
CA LEU A 339 -55.17 -8.98 -11.33
C LEU A 339 -55.08 -9.88 -12.56
N ASN A 340 -54.90 -11.19 -12.33
CA ASN A 340 -54.80 -12.22 -13.36
C ASN A 340 -56.17 -12.74 -13.83
N ASP A 341 -57.23 -12.57 -13.03
CA ASP A 341 -58.58 -12.99 -13.40
C ASP A 341 -59.31 -11.90 -14.21
N ASN A 342 -59.45 -12.16 -15.51
CA ASN A 342 -60.36 -11.42 -16.38
C ASN A 342 -61.81 -11.94 -16.29
N LYS A 343 -62.13 -12.84 -15.34
CA LYS A 343 -63.46 -13.43 -15.17
C LYS A 343 -64.00 -13.23 -13.75
N VAL A 344 -65.31 -13.06 -13.65
CA VAL A 344 -66.05 -12.92 -12.39
C VAL A 344 -67.25 -13.86 -12.42
N THR A 345 -67.21 -14.91 -11.60
CA THR A 345 -68.37 -15.78 -11.42
C THR A 345 -69.39 -15.08 -10.52
N TYR A 346 -70.59 -14.84 -11.02
CA TYR A 346 -71.73 -14.40 -10.23
C TYR A 346 -72.61 -15.59 -9.86
N THR A 347 -73.39 -15.43 -8.79
CA THR A 347 -74.42 -16.39 -8.39
C THR A 347 -75.66 -15.64 -7.90
N LEU A 348 -76.83 -16.13 -8.30
CA LEU A 348 -78.13 -15.72 -7.77
C LEU A 348 -78.71 -16.88 -6.95
N ASP A 349 -79.00 -16.59 -5.69
CA ASP A 349 -79.64 -17.46 -4.72
C ASP A 349 -81.12 -17.08 -4.64
N ILE A 350 -82.03 -17.97 -5.06
CA ILE A 350 -83.42 -17.65 -5.40
C ILE A 350 -84.36 -18.60 -4.68
N ASN A 351 -85.31 -18.06 -3.91
CA ASN A 351 -86.23 -18.80 -3.05
C ASN A 351 -85.57 -19.75 -2.01
N PRO A 352 -84.56 -19.31 -1.23
CA PRO A 352 -83.81 -20.15 -0.28
C PRO A 352 -84.60 -20.76 0.88
N ASN A 353 -85.89 -20.47 0.98
CA ASN A 353 -86.81 -21.00 1.98
C ASN A 353 -87.92 -21.86 1.37
N ASN A 354 -87.79 -22.27 0.10
CA ASN A 354 -88.75 -23.15 -0.60
C ASN A 354 -90.21 -22.65 -0.60
N GLN A 355 -90.40 -21.33 -0.56
CA GLN A 355 -91.73 -20.72 -0.50
C GLN A 355 -92.49 -20.97 -1.80
N HIS A 356 -93.81 -21.08 -1.71
CA HIS A 356 -94.66 -21.28 -2.89
C HIS A 356 -94.89 -19.95 -3.63
N ILE A 357 -93.91 -19.51 -4.41
CA ILE A 357 -93.99 -18.31 -5.24
C ILE A 357 -94.57 -18.60 -6.63
N LYS A 358 -95.30 -17.63 -7.21
CA LYS A 358 -95.97 -17.76 -8.51
C LYS A 358 -95.43 -16.80 -9.55
N ASN A 359 -95.40 -17.26 -10.79
CA ASN A 359 -94.92 -16.53 -11.97
C ASN A 359 -93.52 -15.91 -11.76
N ALA A 360 -92.62 -16.63 -11.10
CA ALA A 360 -91.30 -16.15 -10.76
C ALA A 360 -90.42 -15.98 -12.01
N ILE A 361 -90.01 -14.74 -12.30
CA ILE A 361 -89.11 -14.38 -13.40
C ILE A 361 -87.94 -13.60 -12.81
N VAL A 362 -86.72 -14.02 -13.13
CA VAL A 362 -85.47 -13.36 -12.73
C VAL A 362 -84.85 -12.68 -13.93
N GLU A 363 -84.37 -11.45 -13.75
CA GLU A 363 -83.73 -10.61 -14.77
C GLU A 363 -82.41 -10.06 -14.21
N ASP A 364 -81.35 -10.02 -15.02
CA ASP A 364 -80.02 -9.56 -14.60
C ASP A 364 -79.35 -8.79 -15.74
N VAL A 365 -78.95 -7.54 -15.49
CA VAL A 365 -78.41 -6.63 -16.52
C VAL A 365 -76.90 -6.55 -16.40
N ILE A 366 -76.20 -7.02 -17.43
CA ILE A 366 -74.75 -7.17 -17.41
C ILE A 366 -74.06 -5.78 -17.50
N PRO A 367 -73.06 -5.49 -16.64
CA PRO A 367 -72.38 -4.20 -16.63
C PRO A 367 -71.69 -3.82 -17.95
N SER A 368 -71.53 -2.52 -18.19
CA SER A 368 -70.64 -2.02 -19.25
C SER A 368 -69.19 -2.47 -19.01
N GLY A 369 -68.49 -2.88 -20.06
CA GLY A 369 -67.12 -3.42 -19.95
C GLY A 369 -67.05 -4.85 -19.41
N MET A 370 -68.19 -5.55 -19.32
CA MET A 370 -68.29 -6.99 -19.12
C MET A 370 -69.11 -7.63 -20.25
N LYS A 371 -68.84 -8.91 -20.54
CA LYS A 371 -69.61 -9.79 -21.43
C LYS A 371 -69.92 -11.09 -20.70
N LEU A 372 -71.10 -11.67 -20.92
CA LEU A 372 -71.37 -13.06 -20.51
C LEU A 372 -70.40 -14.03 -21.22
N VAL A 373 -69.81 -14.95 -20.46
CA VAL A 373 -69.03 -16.07 -21.01
C VAL A 373 -70.00 -17.11 -21.57
N ASP A 374 -69.88 -17.42 -22.85
CA ASP A 374 -70.77 -18.33 -23.55
C ASP A 374 -70.75 -19.74 -22.91
N GLY A 375 -71.93 -20.28 -22.59
CA GLY A 375 -72.08 -21.59 -21.94
C GLY A 375 -71.79 -21.62 -20.42
N SER A 376 -71.46 -20.49 -19.78
CA SER A 376 -71.17 -20.45 -18.33
C SER A 376 -72.37 -20.70 -17.41
N ILE A 377 -73.59 -20.42 -17.90
CA ILE A 377 -74.83 -20.46 -17.11
C ILE A 377 -75.12 -21.89 -16.62
N ARG A 378 -75.27 -22.05 -15.31
CA ARG A 378 -75.60 -23.32 -14.64
C ARG A 378 -76.69 -23.07 -13.60
N VAL A 379 -77.78 -23.84 -13.64
CA VAL A 379 -78.91 -23.76 -12.70
C VAL A 379 -78.99 -25.05 -11.90
N GLY A 380 -78.77 -24.95 -10.59
CA GLY A 380 -79.09 -25.99 -9.63
C GLY A 380 -80.43 -25.69 -8.96
N ALA A 381 -81.10 -26.71 -8.43
CA ALA A 381 -82.32 -26.57 -7.63
C ALA A 381 -82.33 -27.52 -6.44
N TYR A 382 -82.94 -27.09 -5.34
CA TYR A 382 -83.24 -27.92 -4.17
C TYR A 382 -84.76 -28.11 -4.04
N ASP A 383 -85.21 -29.32 -3.72
CA ASP A 383 -86.61 -29.57 -3.35
C ASP A 383 -86.90 -29.24 -1.87
N ILE A 384 -88.11 -29.54 -1.39
CA ILE A 384 -88.53 -29.25 0.00
C ILE A 384 -87.81 -30.18 1.02
N ALA A 385 -87.17 -31.25 0.57
CA ALA A 385 -86.39 -32.17 1.39
C ALA A 385 -84.87 -31.94 1.24
N ASP A 386 -84.47 -30.74 0.80
CA ASP A 386 -83.09 -30.30 0.55
C ASP A 386 -82.30 -31.21 -0.44
N ASN A 387 -82.98 -31.96 -1.33
CA ASN A 387 -82.31 -32.75 -2.37
C ASN A 387 -81.87 -31.85 -3.55
N PHE A 388 -80.58 -31.88 -3.89
CA PHE A 388 -80.00 -31.08 -4.97
C PHE A 388 -80.05 -31.75 -6.36
N GLU A 389 -80.40 -30.99 -7.40
CA GLU A 389 -80.33 -31.40 -8.80
C GLU A 389 -79.80 -30.29 -9.72
N TRP A 390 -78.94 -30.64 -10.69
CA TRP A 390 -78.51 -29.74 -11.78
C TRP A 390 -79.55 -29.62 -12.90
N VAL A 391 -80.58 -28.80 -12.67
CA VAL A 391 -81.70 -28.58 -13.59
C VAL A 391 -81.38 -27.76 -14.86
N THR A 392 -80.13 -27.31 -15.07
CA THR A 392 -79.71 -26.48 -16.23
C THR A 392 -80.25 -26.96 -17.59
N LYS A 393 -80.22 -28.28 -17.84
CA LYS A 393 -80.70 -28.86 -19.11
C LYS A 393 -82.22 -28.78 -19.26
N GLN A 394 -82.96 -28.91 -18.15
CA GLN A 394 -84.42 -28.84 -18.08
C GLN A 394 -84.91 -27.39 -18.19
N MET A 395 -84.12 -26.44 -17.69
CA MET A 395 -84.38 -25.00 -17.73
C MET A 395 -83.92 -24.32 -19.03
N LYS A 396 -83.37 -25.05 -20.01
CA LYS A 396 -82.72 -24.46 -21.19
C LYS A 396 -83.61 -23.44 -21.92
N ASP A 397 -84.85 -23.82 -22.23
CA ASP A 397 -85.78 -22.96 -22.99
C ASP A 397 -86.43 -21.85 -22.14
N LYS A 398 -86.18 -21.88 -20.82
CA LYS A 398 -86.55 -20.84 -19.84
C LYS A 398 -85.44 -19.81 -19.61
N ILE A 399 -84.22 -20.06 -20.09
CA ILE A 399 -83.06 -19.17 -20.00
C ILE A 399 -82.92 -18.41 -21.32
N LYS A 400 -82.81 -17.08 -21.24
CA LYS A 400 -82.57 -16.18 -22.39
C LYS A 400 -81.45 -15.21 -22.07
N PHE A 401 -80.62 -14.89 -23.07
CA PHE A 401 -79.65 -13.81 -23.01
C PHE A 401 -79.77 -12.94 -24.26
N GLU A 402 -80.40 -11.77 -24.10
CA GLU A 402 -80.77 -10.87 -25.19
C GLU A 402 -80.51 -9.43 -24.71
N ASN A 403 -80.01 -8.54 -25.58
CA ASN A 403 -79.75 -7.12 -25.27
C ASN A 403 -78.92 -6.88 -23.98
N ASN A 404 -77.89 -7.69 -23.75
CA ASN A 404 -77.04 -7.70 -22.54
C ASN A 404 -77.79 -7.96 -21.21
N LYS A 405 -78.98 -8.58 -21.27
CA LYS A 405 -79.78 -8.99 -20.11
C LYS A 405 -79.98 -10.51 -20.08
N LEU A 406 -79.59 -11.14 -18.99
CA LEU A 406 -79.93 -12.52 -18.67
C LEU A 406 -81.35 -12.56 -18.08
N THR A 407 -82.18 -13.49 -18.55
CA THR A 407 -83.54 -13.71 -18.07
C THR A 407 -83.78 -15.19 -17.81
N LEU A 408 -84.35 -15.53 -16.66
CA LEU A 408 -84.76 -16.90 -16.29
C LEU A 408 -86.23 -16.90 -15.86
N ASN A 409 -87.09 -17.55 -16.66
CA ASN A 409 -88.50 -17.73 -16.33
C ASN A 409 -88.72 -19.03 -15.54
N ILE A 410 -88.70 -18.94 -14.22
CA ILE A 410 -88.87 -20.09 -13.33
C ILE A 410 -90.33 -20.57 -13.37
N GLY A 411 -91.29 -19.64 -13.29
CA GLY A 411 -92.72 -19.90 -13.22
C GLY A 411 -93.23 -20.10 -11.78
N ASP A 412 -94.30 -20.86 -11.60
CA ASP A 412 -94.78 -21.27 -10.28
C ASP A 412 -93.84 -22.33 -9.68
N THR A 413 -93.41 -22.15 -8.44
CA THR A 413 -92.44 -23.06 -7.80
C THR A 413 -92.48 -23.02 -6.27
N ASN A 414 -92.02 -24.12 -5.67
CA ASN A 414 -91.69 -24.29 -4.25
C ASN A 414 -90.24 -24.80 -4.06
N LYS A 415 -89.42 -24.70 -5.10
CA LYS A 415 -87.99 -25.05 -5.07
C LYS A 415 -87.13 -23.82 -4.83
N HIS A 416 -86.00 -24.05 -4.14
CA HIS A 416 -84.86 -23.15 -4.10
C HIS A 416 -84.00 -23.34 -5.36
N TYR A 417 -83.40 -22.28 -5.89
CA TYR A 417 -82.56 -22.32 -7.09
C TYR A 417 -81.25 -21.55 -6.88
N LEU A 418 -80.16 -22.10 -7.42
CA LEU A 418 -78.86 -21.44 -7.51
C LEU A 418 -78.47 -21.27 -8.99
N VAL A 419 -78.37 -20.02 -9.46
CA VAL A 419 -77.99 -19.68 -10.84
C VAL A 419 -76.58 -19.12 -10.87
N TYR A 420 -75.63 -19.90 -11.37
CA TYR A 420 -74.24 -19.50 -11.58
C TYR A 420 -74.03 -19.05 -13.02
N TYR A 421 -73.19 -18.04 -13.24
CA TYR A 421 -72.74 -17.62 -14.58
C TYR A 421 -71.47 -16.77 -14.47
N ASP A 422 -70.65 -16.78 -15.53
CA ASP A 422 -69.34 -16.13 -15.54
C ASP A 422 -69.38 -14.91 -16.46
N LEU A 423 -68.89 -13.76 -15.98
CA LEU A 423 -68.70 -12.55 -16.78
C LEU A 423 -67.22 -12.34 -17.07
N GLU A 424 -66.86 -12.11 -18.33
CA GLU A 424 -65.53 -11.73 -18.77
C GLU A 424 -65.42 -10.21 -18.86
N VAL A 425 -64.33 -9.65 -18.34
CA VAL A 425 -64.05 -8.20 -18.35
C VAL A 425 -63.44 -7.82 -19.70
N THR A 426 -64.25 -7.17 -20.53
CA THR A 426 -63.89 -6.72 -21.89
C THR A 426 -63.28 -5.31 -21.91
N GLN A 427 -63.51 -4.50 -20.87
CA GLN A 427 -62.91 -3.17 -20.71
C GLN A 427 -62.74 -2.88 -19.20
N ARG A 428 -61.50 -2.78 -18.70
CA ARG A 428 -61.18 -2.62 -17.27
C ARG A 428 -61.64 -1.25 -16.71
N GLN A 429 -62.50 -1.28 -15.69
CA GLN A 429 -63.07 -0.13 -14.97
C GLN A 429 -62.72 -0.20 -13.47
N LYS A 430 -62.77 0.95 -12.77
CA LYS A 430 -62.47 1.03 -11.32
C LYS A 430 -63.40 0.14 -10.47
N ALA A 431 -64.66 0.03 -10.86
CA ALA A 431 -65.65 -0.83 -10.24
C ALA A 431 -66.72 -1.24 -11.25
N TYR A 432 -67.37 -2.38 -11.00
CA TYR A 432 -68.55 -2.86 -11.71
C TYR A 432 -69.68 -3.08 -10.73
N THR A 433 -70.89 -2.66 -11.09
CA THR A 433 -72.11 -2.91 -10.29
C THR A 433 -73.06 -3.76 -11.12
N ASN A 434 -73.20 -5.02 -10.76
CA ASN A 434 -74.07 -5.97 -11.43
C ASN A 434 -75.41 -6.05 -10.67
N ASN A 435 -76.55 -5.98 -11.38
CA ASN A 435 -77.88 -5.81 -10.79
C ASN A 435 -78.84 -6.91 -11.27
N ALA A 436 -79.51 -7.56 -10.31
CA ALA A 436 -80.55 -8.56 -10.56
C ALA A 436 -81.89 -8.14 -9.95
N LYS A 437 -82.97 -8.63 -10.56
CA LYS A 437 -84.37 -8.47 -10.13
C LYS A 437 -85.07 -9.82 -10.16
N ILE A 438 -85.95 -10.06 -9.19
CA ILE A 438 -86.97 -11.10 -9.29
C ILE A 438 -88.36 -10.47 -9.22
N SER A 439 -89.26 -10.88 -10.11
CA SER A 439 -90.68 -10.54 -10.09
C SER A 439 -91.49 -11.82 -9.86
N TYR A 440 -92.42 -11.80 -8.90
CA TYR A 440 -93.21 -12.95 -8.45
C TYR A 440 -94.46 -12.43 -7.72
N ASP A 441 -95.59 -13.15 -7.76
CA ASP A 441 -96.83 -12.80 -7.03
C ASP A 441 -97.28 -11.31 -7.12
N LYS A 442 -97.03 -10.66 -8.27
CA LYS A 442 -97.25 -9.22 -8.55
C LYS A 442 -96.39 -8.24 -7.74
N THR A 443 -95.37 -8.72 -7.03
CA THR A 443 -94.33 -7.92 -6.39
C THR A 443 -92.96 -8.15 -7.06
N SER A 444 -91.93 -7.43 -6.61
CA SER A 444 -90.55 -7.67 -7.04
C SER A 444 -89.54 -7.29 -5.97
N LYS A 445 -88.40 -7.99 -5.92
CA LYS A 445 -87.22 -7.62 -5.11
C LYS A 445 -86.00 -7.45 -6.02
N GLU A 446 -85.15 -6.47 -5.74
CA GLU A 446 -83.92 -6.17 -6.49
C GLU A 446 -82.69 -6.32 -5.58
N VAL A 447 -81.58 -6.78 -6.15
CA VAL A 447 -80.30 -6.99 -5.46
C VAL A 447 -79.12 -6.65 -6.36
N SER A 448 -78.09 -6.03 -5.80
CA SER A 448 -76.87 -5.63 -6.49
C SER A 448 -75.63 -6.29 -5.88
N ASN A 449 -74.55 -6.37 -6.66
CA ASN A 449 -73.24 -6.76 -6.18
C ASN A 449 -72.17 -5.91 -6.86
N VAL A 450 -71.15 -5.49 -6.10
CA VAL A 450 -70.09 -4.59 -6.55
C VAL A 450 -68.73 -5.26 -6.45
N VAL A 451 -67.96 -5.14 -7.54
CA VAL A 451 -66.59 -5.62 -7.67
C VAL A 451 -65.65 -4.46 -7.97
N ARG A 452 -64.47 -4.41 -7.36
CA ARG A 452 -63.44 -3.37 -7.54
C ARG A 452 -62.10 -3.97 -7.99
N TYR A 453 -61.27 -3.18 -8.67
CA TYR A 453 -59.90 -3.52 -9.09
C TYR A 453 -58.87 -2.62 -8.38
N GLU A 454 -57.64 -3.10 -8.22
CA GLU A 454 -56.55 -2.35 -7.59
C GLU A 454 -56.04 -1.15 -8.43
N MET A 455 -55.40 -0.18 -7.76
CA MET A 455 -55.09 1.14 -8.34
C MET A 455 -53.64 1.36 -8.81
N ASN A 456 -52.78 0.33 -8.81
CA ASN A 456 -51.41 0.37 -9.35
C ASN A 456 -51.08 -0.88 -10.20
N ALA A 457 -52.08 -1.41 -10.90
CA ALA A 457 -52.09 -2.78 -11.41
C ALA A 457 -51.96 -2.88 -12.94
N GLY A 458 -50.97 -3.66 -13.38
CA GLY A 458 -50.73 -3.99 -14.78
C GLY A 458 -49.47 -4.84 -14.97
N ALA A 459 -49.39 -5.59 -16.06
CA ALA A 459 -48.15 -6.25 -16.45
C ALA A 459 -47.09 -5.20 -16.85
N ILE A 460 -45.81 -5.49 -16.59
CA ILE A 460 -44.67 -4.65 -17.03
C ILE A 460 -43.57 -5.57 -17.56
N ASN A 461 -43.50 -5.73 -18.88
CA ASN A 461 -42.38 -6.39 -19.56
C ASN A 461 -41.49 -5.32 -20.20
N ALA A 462 -40.16 -5.50 -20.20
CA ALA A 462 -39.25 -4.58 -20.89
C ALA A 462 -38.04 -5.30 -21.51
N ARG A 463 -37.78 -5.02 -22.79
CA ARG A 463 -36.67 -5.51 -23.59
C ARG A 463 -35.84 -4.34 -24.09
N LYS A 464 -34.52 -4.51 -24.12
CA LYS A 464 -33.59 -3.55 -24.72
C LYS A 464 -32.97 -4.11 -25.98
N THR A 465 -32.89 -3.28 -27.01
CA THR A 465 -32.23 -3.58 -28.28
C THR A 465 -31.21 -2.48 -28.62
N VAL A 466 -30.28 -2.80 -29.53
CA VAL A 466 -29.29 -1.86 -30.07
C VAL A 466 -29.19 -2.10 -31.57
N ASP A 467 -29.10 -1.03 -32.36
CA ASP A 467 -28.97 -1.13 -33.83
C ASP A 467 -27.60 -1.67 -34.28
N LYS A 468 -26.55 -1.39 -33.48
CA LYS A 468 -25.17 -1.76 -33.76
C LYS A 468 -24.53 -2.51 -32.60
N THR A 469 -24.33 -3.81 -32.79
CA THR A 469 -23.54 -4.66 -31.88
C THR A 469 -22.03 -4.52 -32.11
N SER A 470 -21.61 -3.89 -33.21
CA SER A 470 -20.22 -3.57 -33.51
C SER A 470 -20.05 -2.22 -34.21
N LEU A 471 -18.86 -1.64 -34.06
CA LEU A 471 -18.39 -0.45 -34.77
C LEU A 471 -16.95 -0.70 -35.24
N LYS A 472 -16.72 -0.69 -36.55
CA LYS A 472 -15.39 -0.72 -37.18
C LYS A 472 -14.98 0.68 -37.65
N LYS A 473 -13.71 0.87 -38.02
CA LYS A 473 -13.20 2.18 -38.46
C LYS A 473 -13.82 2.57 -39.80
N GLY A 474 -14.42 3.76 -39.85
CA GLY A 474 -15.20 4.24 -40.99
C GLY A 474 -16.71 4.15 -40.80
N ASP A 475 -17.19 3.34 -39.84
CA ASP A 475 -18.62 3.29 -39.51
C ASP A 475 -19.09 4.59 -38.86
N SER A 476 -20.35 4.95 -39.12
CA SER A 476 -21.03 6.03 -38.40
C SER A 476 -21.07 5.70 -36.90
N GLN A 477 -20.46 6.57 -36.09
CA GLN A 477 -20.33 6.45 -34.63
C GLN A 477 -21.65 6.70 -33.87
N ILE A 478 -22.76 6.90 -34.59
CA ILE A 478 -24.10 7.01 -34.01
C ILE A 478 -24.62 5.61 -33.69
N VAL A 479 -24.99 5.35 -32.43
CA VAL A 479 -25.61 4.09 -31.98
C VAL A 479 -26.97 4.41 -31.37
N ASN A 480 -27.98 3.63 -31.72
CA ASN A 480 -29.36 3.82 -31.28
C ASN A 480 -29.77 2.63 -30.40
N TYR A 481 -30.17 2.93 -29.16
CA TYR A 481 -30.84 1.96 -28.29
C TYR A 481 -32.36 2.14 -28.40
N THR A 482 -33.10 1.05 -28.41
CA THR A 482 -34.56 1.06 -28.16
C THR A 482 -34.82 0.26 -26.89
N ILE A 483 -35.70 0.78 -26.03
CA ILE A 483 -36.28 0.06 -24.91
C ILE A 483 -37.76 -0.08 -25.22
N ASP A 484 -38.14 -1.29 -25.60
CA ASP A 484 -39.51 -1.72 -25.87
C ASP A 484 -40.11 -2.21 -24.55
N PHE A 485 -41.26 -1.68 -24.12
CA PHE A 485 -41.93 -2.12 -22.90
C PHE A 485 -43.45 -2.19 -23.04
N ASP A 486 -44.03 -3.29 -22.55
CA ASP A 486 -45.46 -3.55 -22.55
C ASP A 486 -46.03 -3.25 -21.18
N CYS A 487 -46.98 -2.32 -21.08
CA CYS A 487 -47.76 -2.10 -19.87
C CYS A 487 -49.16 -1.54 -20.18
N TYR A 488 -50.12 -1.87 -19.33
CA TYR A 488 -51.52 -1.45 -19.44
C TYR A 488 -52.18 -1.46 -18.05
N GLY A 489 -53.16 -0.58 -17.83
CA GLY A 489 -53.87 -0.50 -16.55
C GLY A 489 -53.87 0.90 -15.94
N TYR A 490 -54.19 0.97 -14.64
CA TYR A 490 -54.16 2.22 -13.87
C TYR A 490 -52.86 2.29 -13.06
N PHE A 491 -52.11 3.37 -13.26
CA PHE A 491 -50.82 3.63 -12.61
C PHE A 491 -50.81 5.08 -12.11
N ASN A 492 -50.33 5.35 -10.91
CA ASN A 492 -50.18 6.74 -10.47
C ASN A 492 -49.15 7.50 -11.33
N LYS A 493 -49.26 8.84 -11.41
CA LYS A 493 -48.28 9.65 -12.14
C LYS A 493 -46.88 9.44 -11.54
N GLY A 494 -45.90 9.14 -12.40
CA GLY A 494 -44.54 8.81 -11.99
C GLY A 494 -44.34 7.42 -11.37
N TYR A 495 -45.38 6.57 -11.35
CA TYR A 495 -45.26 5.18 -10.86
C TYR A 495 -44.43 4.32 -11.80
N LEU A 496 -44.62 4.45 -13.12
CA LEU A 496 -43.73 3.84 -14.11
C LEU A 496 -42.50 4.75 -14.23
N ASN A 497 -41.36 4.26 -13.76
CA ASN A 497 -40.07 4.94 -13.82
C ASN A 497 -39.06 4.03 -14.51
N LEU A 498 -38.73 4.36 -15.76
CA LEU A 498 -37.68 3.74 -16.54
C LEU A 498 -36.39 4.52 -16.33
N THR A 499 -35.32 3.83 -15.90
CA THR A 499 -33.99 4.41 -15.69
C THR A 499 -32.97 3.69 -16.56
N ASP A 500 -32.20 4.44 -17.35
CA ASP A 500 -31.13 3.95 -18.21
C ASP A 500 -29.83 4.72 -17.95
N LYS A 501 -28.76 4.03 -17.51
CA LYS A 501 -27.47 4.65 -17.20
C LYS A 501 -26.40 4.18 -18.18
N LEU A 502 -25.87 5.11 -18.97
CA LEU A 502 -24.90 4.84 -20.02
C LEU A 502 -23.45 4.92 -19.50
N ASP A 503 -22.52 4.25 -20.19
CA ASP A 503 -21.07 4.43 -19.98
C ASP A 503 -20.71 5.93 -20.13
N PRO A 504 -19.94 6.56 -19.22
CA PRO A 504 -19.59 7.98 -19.29
C PRO A 504 -18.91 8.45 -20.60
N ARG A 505 -18.36 7.53 -21.40
CA ARG A 505 -17.76 7.81 -22.71
C ARG A 505 -18.80 7.86 -23.84
N VAL A 506 -20.00 7.34 -23.62
CA VAL A 506 -21.12 7.39 -24.59
C VAL A 506 -21.91 8.67 -24.37
N LYS A 507 -21.92 9.54 -25.39
CA LYS A 507 -22.62 10.82 -25.33
C LYS A 507 -24.08 10.67 -25.78
N ILE A 508 -25.02 11.06 -24.94
CA ILE A 508 -26.45 11.18 -25.32
C ILE A 508 -26.61 12.34 -26.33
N LEU A 509 -27.33 12.11 -27.42
CA LEU A 509 -27.67 13.13 -28.42
C LEU A 509 -29.15 13.51 -28.40
N ASP A 510 -30.04 12.51 -28.34
CA ASP A 510 -31.49 12.67 -28.40
C ASP A 510 -32.18 11.50 -27.65
N VAL A 511 -33.33 11.76 -27.04
CA VAL A 511 -34.14 10.77 -26.32
C VAL A 511 -35.62 11.03 -26.64
N GLN A 512 -36.25 10.07 -27.29
CA GLN A 512 -37.65 10.11 -27.67
C GLN A 512 -38.42 9.11 -26.81
N ALA A 513 -39.45 9.57 -26.12
CA ALA A 513 -40.32 8.75 -25.28
C ALA A 513 -41.73 8.63 -25.87
N PRO A 514 -42.55 7.67 -25.41
CA PRO A 514 -43.94 7.56 -25.82
C PRO A 514 -44.73 8.81 -25.45
N LYS A 515 -45.86 9.02 -26.15
CA LYS A 515 -46.84 10.05 -25.76
C LYS A 515 -47.28 9.83 -24.31
N HIS A 516 -47.38 10.93 -23.55
CA HIS A 516 -47.71 10.92 -22.12
C HIS A 516 -46.64 10.34 -21.18
N PHE A 517 -45.36 10.37 -21.61
CA PHE A 517 -44.20 10.17 -20.74
C PHE A 517 -43.28 11.40 -20.78
N SER A 518 -42.74 11.77 -19.62
CA SER A 518 -41.76 12.85 -19.44
C SER A 518 -40.34 12.29 -19.32
N VAL A 519 -39.38 12.94 -19.99
CA VAL A 519 -37.96 12.58 -19.99
C VAL A 519 -37.15 13.56 -19.15
N ASN A 520 -36.29 13.04 -18.28
CA ASN A 520 -35.28 13.79 -17.54
C ASN A 520 -33.89 13.16 -17.76
N ILE A 521 -32.88 13.96 -18.10
CA ILE A 521 -31.52 13.49 -18.39
C ILE A 521 -30.54 14.10 -17.40
N ASP A 522 -30.09 13.29 -16.44
CA ASP A 522 -29.00 13.65 -15.54
C ASP A 522 -27.65 13.47 -16.25
N LYS A 523 -27.10 14.60 -16.71
CA LYS A 523 -25.80 14.69 -17.37
C LYS A 523 -24.61 14.44 -16.42
N SER A 524 -24.81 14.48 -15.09
CA SER A 524 -23.73 14.24 -14.12
C SER A 524 -23.47 12.75 -13.91
N THR A 525 -24.52 11.92 -13.92
CA THR A 525 -24.40 10.45 -13.84
C THR A 525 -24.52 9.74 -15.19
N ASN A 526 -24.77 10.48 -16.27
CA ASN A 526 -25.10 9.98 -17.61
C ASN A 526 -26.33 9.06 -17.63
N THR A 527 -27.37 9.47 -16.89
CA THR A 527 -28.59 8.68 -16.67
C THR A 527 -29.81 9.36 -17.28
N ILE A 528 -30.58 8.59 -18.04
CA ILE A 528 -31.88 8.95 -18.60
C ILE A 528 -32.95 8.37 -17.68
N ASN A 529 -33.94 9.17 -17.30
CA ASN A 529 -35.13 8.74 -16.57
C ASN A 529 -36.37 9.11 -17.39
N VAL A 530 -37.33 8.18 -17.52
CA VAL A 530 -38.56 8.36 -18.29
C VAL A 530 -39.74 7.92 -17.42
N THR A 531 -40.73 8.80 -17.25
CA THR A 531 -41.82 8.62 -16.27
C THR A 531 -43.20 8.87 -16.86
N ASN A 532 -44.24 8.13 -16.44
CA ASN A 532 -45.60 8.32 -16.95
C ASN A 532 -46.27 9.59 -16.41
N ASP A 533 -46.90 10.38 -17.27
CA ASP A 533 -47.64 11.60 -16.90
C ASP A 533 -49.13 11.36 -16.61
N ILE A 534 -49.72 10.33 -17.19
CA ILE A 534 -51.16 10.00 -17.10
C ILE A 534 -51.44 8.84 -16.14
N LYS A 535 -52.68 8.79 -15.63
CA LYS A 535 -53.13 7.82 -14.62
C LYS A 535 -53.61 6.47 -15.16
N GLN A 536 -53.74 6.34 -16.48
CA GLN A 536 -54.27 5.16 -17.16
C GLN A 536 -53.50 4.97 -18.47
N ILE A 537 -53.13 3.73 -18.77
CA ILE A 537 -52.50 3.33 -20.03
C ILE A 537 -53.41 2.27 -20.66
N GLU A 538 -53.82 2.51 -21.90
CA GLU A 538 -54.72 1.63 -22.65
C GLU A 538 -53.97 0.38 -23.15
N TYR A 539 -54.69 -0.72 -23.29
CA TYR A 539 -54.15 -1.99 -23.80
C TYR A 539 -54.09 -1.95 -25.34
N GLY A 540 -52.93 -2.26 -25.93
CA GLY A 540 -52.84 -2.58 -27.37
C GLY A 540 -51.48 -2.37 -28.02
N GLU A 541 -50.74 -1.33 -27.61
CA GLU A 541 -49.52 -0.91 -28.32
C GLU A 541 -48.27 -0.99 -27.41
N PRO A 542 -47.15 -1.59 -27.87
CA PRO A 542 -45.88 -1.61 -27.14
C PRO A 542 -45.27 -0.20 -27.08
N LEU A 543 -44.83 0.22 -25.89
CA LEU A 543 -44.28 1.54 -25.67
C LEU A 543 -42.77 1.54 -25.94
N GLN A 544 -42.28 2.51 -26.72
CA GLN A 544 -40.87 2.59 -27.10
C GLN A 544 -40.19 3.87 -26.59
N VAL A 545 -39.10 3.71 -25.82
CA VAL A 545 -38.11 4.76 -25.58
C VAL A 545 -36.93 4.55 -26.54
N LYS A 546 -36.61 5.56 -27.35
CA LYS A 546 -35.52 5.54 -28.33
C LYS A 546 -34.43 6.52 -27.92
N ILE A 547 -33.19 6.05 -27.83
CA ILE A 547 -32.06 6.78 -27.27
C ILE A 547 -30.94 6.80 -28.31
N LYS A 548 -30.67 7.98 -28.87
CA LYS A 548 -29.65 8.21 -29.88
C LYS A 548 -28.36 8.66 -29.20
N THR A 549 -27.26 7.97 -29.48
CA THR A 549 -25.98 8.18 -28.80
C THR A 549 -24.83 8.33 -29.79
N ASP A 550 -23.72 8.91 -29.31
CA ASP A 550 -22.48 9.14 -30.03
C ASP A 550 -21.32 8.42 -29.31
N PHE A 551 -20.73 7.46 -30.02
CA PHE A 551 -19.61 6.61 -29.57
C PHE A 551 -18.22 7.17 -29.96
N SER A 552 -18.13 8.40 -30.48
CA SER A 552 -16.86 8.98 -30.93
C SER A 552 -15.83 9.10 -29.80
N LYS A 553 -16.28 9.22 -28.54
CA LYS A 553 -15.44 9.26 -27.32
C LYS A 553 -15.17 7.90 -26.68
N VAL A 554 -15.74 6.80 -27.19
CA VAL A 554 -15.41 5.45 -26.73
C VAL A 554 -14.11 4.99 -27.38
N ASP A 555 -13.20 4.40 -26.61
CA ASP A 555 -11.89 3.96 -27.08
C ASP A 555 -11.99 2.68 -27.93
N ASP A 556 -11.18 2.57 -29.00
CA ASP A 556 -11.09 1.33 -29.77
C ASP A 556 -10.55 0.17 -28.91
N GLY A 557 -11.10 -1.02 -29.11
CA GLY A 557 -10.91 -2.17 -28.21
C GLY A 557 -11.81 -2.18 -26.98
N SER A 558 -12.87 -1.36 -26.94
CA SER A 558 -13.88 -1.35 -25.87
C SER A 558 -15.11 -2.22 -26.19
N ILE A 559 -15.73 -2.76 -25.14
CA ILE A 559 -17.12 -3.25 -25.17
C ILE A 559 -17.95 -2.32 -24.28
N ILE A 560 -19.01 -1.72 -24.83
CA ILE A 560 -20.02 -1.00 -24.06
C ILE A 560 -21.17 -1.95 -23.78
N ASN A 561 -21.40 -2.24 -22.50
CA ASN A 561 -22.55 -2.99 -22.01
C ASN A 561 -23.62 -2.02 -21.55
N ASN A 562 -24.89 -2.28 -21.89
CA ASN A 562 -26.01 -1.41 -21.51
C ASN A 562 -27.22 -2.25 -21.03
N ILE A 563 -27.81 -1.85 -19.90
CA ILE A 563 -29.00 -2.43 -19.26
C ILE A 563 -29.86 -1.26 -18.74
N ALA A 564 -31.15 -1.24 -19.07
CA ALA A 564 -32.11 -0.33 -18.43
C ALA A 564 -32.87 -1.03 -17.31
N LYS A 565 -33.58 -0.25 -16.50
CA LYS A 565 -34.54 -0.73 -15.51
C LYS A 565 -35.90 -0.07 -15.72
N ILE A 566 -36.98 -0.74 -15.34
CA ILE A 566 -38.30 -0.16 -15.11
C ILE A 566 -38.86 -0.73 -13.81
N ASN A 567 -39.24 0.12 -12.87
CA ASN A 567 -39.81 -0.29 -11.57
C ASN A 567 -39.03 -1.42 -10.88
N ASN A 568 -37.71 -1.24 -10.77
CA ASN A 568 -36.70 -2.20 -10.29
C ASN A 568 -36.40 -3.41 -11.19
N SER A 569 -37.32 -3.86 -12.05
CA SER A 569 -37.07 -4.91 -13.05
C SER A 569 -36.03 -4.46 -14.09
N THR A 570 -35.04 -5.30 -14.37
CA THR A 570 -33.99 -5.05 -15.38
C THR A 570 -34.36 -5.56 -16.77
N THR A 571 -34.04 -4.80 -17.82
CA THR A 571 -34.03 -5.34 -19.20
C THR A 571 -32.93 -6.39 -19.37
N ASN A 572 -32.94 -7.11 -20.49
CA ASN A 572 -31.74 -7.77 -20.97
C ASN A 572 -30.57 -6.78 -21.16
N LYS A 573 -29.34 -7.30 -21.08
CA LYS A 573 -28.14 -6.61 -21.54
C LYS A 573 -28.10 -6.53 -23.07
N VAL A 574 -27.58 -5.43 -23.58
CA VAL A 574 -27.09 -5.29 -24.97
C VAL A 574 -25.62 -4.88 -24.96
N GLU A 575 -24.88 -5.23 -26.00
CA GLU A 575 -23.44 -4.97 -26.11
C GLU A 575 -23.10 -4.31 -27.45
N THR A 576 -22.22 -3.31 -27.44
CA THR A 576 -21.61 -2.71 -28.64
C THR A 576 -20.09 -2.78 -28.55
N LYS A 577 -19.46 -3.49 -29.48
CA LYS A 577 -18.00 -3.71 -29.55
C LYS A 577 -17.35 -2.72 -30.53
N LYS A 578 -16.50 -1.81 -30.05
CA LYS A 578 -15.86 -0.78 -30.88
C LYS A 578 -14.39 -1.12 -31.16
N GLY A 579 -14.04 -1.16 -32.44
CA GLY A 579 -12.67 -1.15 -32.95
C GLY A 579 -11.79 -2.34 -32.52
N TYR A 580 -10.54 -2.30 -32.94
CA TYR A 580 -9.46 -3.15 -32.42
C TYR A 580 -8.41 -2.22 -31.79
N SER A 581 -7.71 -2.64 -30.74
CA SER A 581 -6.54 -1.89 -30.27
C SER A 581 -5.46 -2.79 -29.71
N PHE A 582 -4.29 -2.21 -29.46
CA PHE A 582 -3.24 -2.85 -28.67
C PHE A 582 -2.68 -1.88 -27.64
N LYS A 583 -1.98 -2.42 -26.64
CA LYS A 583 -1.12 -1.67 -25.73
C LYS A 583 0.14 -2.46 -25.37
N ALA A 584 1.22 -1.73 -25.12
CA ALA A 584 2.43 -2.22 -24.46
C ALA A 584 2.80 -1.26 -23.34
N LYS A 585 3.65 -1.68 -22.38
CA LYS A 585 4.13 -0.79 -21.31
C LYS A 585 5.64 -0.65 -21.37
N LYS A 586 6.11 0.60 -21.47
CA LYS A 586 7.50 0.98 -21.64
C LYS A 586 8.12 1.29 -20.28
N LEU A 587 9.11 0.50 -19.87
CA LEU A 587 9.68 0.52 -18.53
C LEU A 587 11.21 0.58 -18.52
N ASP A 588 11.76 1.08 -17.41
CA ASP A 588 13.17 0.93 -17.04
C ASP A 588 13.49 -0.55 -16.76
N SER A 589 14.56 -1.06 -17.37
CA SER A 589 14.88 -2.50 -17.34
C SER A 589 15.17 -3.06 -15.94
N LEU A 590 15.68 -2.22 -15.03
CA LEU A 590 16.11 -2.59 -13.68
C LEU A 590 15.03 -2.32 -12.62
N THR A 591 14.50 -1.10 -12.61
CA THR A 591 13.58 -0.59 -11.57
C THR A 591 12.10 -0.88 -11.87
N LYS A 592 11.77 -1.16 -13.14
CA LYS A 592 10.40 -1.28 -13.67
C LYS A 592 9.55 0.00 -13.51
N ALA A 593 10.20 1.15 -13.32
CA ALA A 593 9.53 2.45 -13.41
C ALA A 593 9.05 2.72 -14.86
N PRO A 594 7.90 3.39 -15.04
CA PRO A 594 7.43 3.77 -16.37
C PRO A 594 8.32 4.81 -17.04
N LEU A 595 8.39 4.78 -18.38
CA LEU A 595 9.20 5.70 -19.17
C LEU A 595 8.37 6.40 -20.25
N GLU A 596 8.24 7.71 -20.12
CA GLU A 596 7.61 8.61 -21.10
C GLU A 596 8.53 8.89 -22.31
N GLY A 597 7.94 9.22 -23.46
CA GLY A 597 8.64 9.86 -24.57
C GLY A 597 9.48 8.96 -25.46
N ALA A 598 9.44 7.63 -25.27
CA ALA A 598 9.95 6.69 -26.26
C ALA A 598 9.11 6.78 -27.54
N THR A 599 9.73 6.93 -28.70
CA THR A 599 9.03 6.94 -30.00
C THR A 599 8.97 5.53 -30.57
N PHE A 600 7.79 5.12 -31.04
CA PHE A 600 7.56 3.85 -31.72
C PHE A 600 6.98 4.04 -33.11
N GLU A 601 7.28 3.12 -34.01
CA GLU A 601 6.58 2.94 -35.28
C GLU A 601 5.69 1.70 -35.23
N LEU A 602 4.42 1.87 -35.57
CA LEU A 602 3.47 0.80 -35.86
C LEU A 602 3.45 0.57 -37.38
N MET A 603 3.74 -0.67 -37.80
CA MET A 603 3.80 -1.06 -39.21
C MET A 603 2.83 -2.21 -39.53
N ASP A 604 2.37 -2.26 -40.78
CA ASP A 604 1.59 -3.39 -41.32
C ASP A 604 2.47 -4.59 -41.71
N SER A 605 1.84 -5.65 -42.22
CA SER A 605 2.50 -6.85 -42.75
C SER A 605 3.52 -6.58 -43.87
N ASN A 606 3.40 -5.45 -44.56
CA ASN A 606 4.25 -5.02 -45.67
C ASN A 606 5.37 -4.06 -45.20
N LYS A 607 5.54 -3.88 -43.89
CA LYS A 607 6.44 -2.90 -43.26
C LYS A 607 6.12 -1.43 -43.59
N LYS A 608 4.91 -1.13 -44.06
CA LYS A 608 4.45 0.25 -44.21
C LYS A 608 4.11 0.82 -42.83
N ILE A 609 4.70 1.96 -42.48
CA ILE A 609 4.35 2.72 -41.28
C ILE A 609 2.89 3.18 -41.38
N ILE A 610 2.11 2.87 -40.34
CA ILE A 610 0.70 3.24 -40.18
C ILE A 610 0.59 4.44 -39.23
N ALA A 611 1.34 4.40 -38.13
CA ALA A 611 1.36 5.44 -37.11
C ALA A 611 2.73 5.54 -36.45
N THR A 612 3.09 6.76 -36.04
CA THR A 612 4.20 7.01 -35.10
C THR A 612 3.58 7.34 -33.75
N LEU A 613 3.94 6.57 -32.73
CA LEU A 613 3.38 6.64 -31.38
C LEU A 613 4.47 7.10 -30.39
N LYS A 614 4.05 7.51 -29.19
CA LYS A 614 4.95 7.73 -28.06
C LYS A 614 4.44 6.98 -26.83
N SER A 615 5.34 6.63 -25.90
CA SER A 615 4.93 6.24 -24.56
C SER A 615 4.52 7.47 -23.73
N GLU A 616 3.43 7.35 -22.99
CA GLU A 616 2.89 8.40 -22.12
C GLU A 616 3.56 8.40 -20.73
N THR A 617 3.13 9.31 -19.84
CA THR A 617 3.66 9.48 -18.47
C THR A 617 3.63 8.20 -17.61
N ASP A 618 2.65 7.32 -17.84
CA ASP A 618 2.54 6.02 -17.16
C ASP A 618 3.30 4.88 -17.89
N GLY A 619 4.00 5.21 -18.98
CA GLY A 619 4.75 4.30 -19.85
C GLY A 619 3.89 3.56 -20.88
N VAL A 620 2.57 3.70 -20.92
CA VAL A 620 1.75 3.01 -21.94
C VAL A 620 2.05 3.58 -23.33
N VAL A 621 2.20 2.68 -24.32
CA VAL A 621 2.07 3.00 -25.74
C VAL A 621 0.93 2.16 -26.30
N SER A 622 -0.02 2.81 -26.98
CA SER A 622 -1.24 2.16 -27.47
C SER A 622 -1.79 2.87 -28.71
N SER A 623 -2.58 2.15 -29.51
CA SER A 623 -3.32 2.72 -30.63
C SER A 623 -4.52 1.83 -30.99
N GLY A 624 -5.55 2.45 -31.56
CA GLY A 624 -6.55 1.74 -32.36
C GLY A 624 -5.91 1.12 -33.61
N ILE A 625 -6.54 0.08 -34.14
CA ILE A 625 -6.16 -0.64 -35.36
C ILE A 625 -7.40 -0.80 -36.25
N ASP A 626 -7.20 -0.47 -37.53
CA ASP A 626 -8.26 -0.35 -38.54
C ASP A 626 -8.94 -1.68 -38.90
N LYS A 627 -8.16 -2.77 -38.94
CA LYS A 627 -8.57 -4.08 -39.47
C LYS A 627 -7.72 -5.23 -38.92
N PRO A 628 -8.21 -6.49 -38.96
CA PRO A 628 -7.39 -7.67 -38.72
C PRO A 628 -6.16 -7.76 -39.66
N GLY A 629 -5.11 -8.43 -39.20
CA GLY A 629 -3.85 -8.58 -39.91
C GLY A 629 -2.65 -8.79 -38.99
N ASP A 630 -1.47 -9.01 -39.59
CA ASP A 630 -0.19 -9.00 -38.89
C ASP A 630 0.37 -7.57 -38.80
N TYR A 631 0.90 -7.22 -37.63
CA TYR A 631 1.45 -5.91 -37.30
C TYR A 631 2.80 -6.03 -36.61
N TYR A 632 3.59 -4.96 -36.68
CA TYR A 632 4.88 -4.84 -35.99
C TYR A 632 4.93 -3.52 -35.23
N LEU A 633 5.35 -3.57 -33.96
CA LEU A 633 5.72 -2.41 -33.16
C LEU A 633 7.25 -2.37 -33.01
N LYS A 634 7.87 -1.21 -33.22
CA LYS A 634 9.33 -1.02 -33.15
C LYS A 634 9.67 0.26 -32.43
N GLU A 635 10.57 0.23 -31.43
CA GLU A 635 11.12 1.48 -30.89
C GLU A 635 12.09 2.09 -31.92
N THR A 636 11.91 3.38 -32.22
CA THR A 636 12.80 4.14 -33.11
C THR A 636 13.52 5.29 -32.41
N LYS A 637 13.08 5.68 -31.21
CA LYS A 637 13.84 6.56 -30.32
C LYS A 637 13.60 6.21 -28.86
N ALA A 638 14.67 6.05 -28.09
CA ALA A 638 14.59 5.90 -26.64
C ALA A 638 14.12 7.18 -25.92
N PRO A 639 13.59 7.06 -24.68
CA PRO A 639 13.53 8.15 -23.71
C PRO A 639 14.93 8.74 -23.47
N SER A 640 15.01 10.02 -23.08
CA SER A 640 16.31 10.64 -22.83
C SER A 640 17.04 9.98 -21.65
N GLY A 641 18.33 9.70 -21.82
CA GLY A 641 19.13 8.96 -20.84
C GLY A 641 18.97 7.44 -20.93
N TYR A 642 18.28 6.90 -21.93
CA TYR A 642 18.11 5.46 -22.16
C TYR A 642 18.70 5.00 -23.49
N THR A 643 19.18 3.75 -23.51
CA THR A 643 19.66 3.10 -24.73
C THR A 643 18.47 2.52 -25.51
N LEU A 644 18.45 2.70 -26.83
CA LEU A 644 17.42 2.21 -27.76
C LEU A 644 17.45 0.68 -27.89
N ASP A 645 16.30 0.01 -27.72
CA ASP A 645 16.12 -1.39 -28.13
C ASP A 645 15.26 -1.43 -29.40
N ASN A 646 15.92 -1.53 -30.56
CA ASN A 646 15.28 -1.48 -31.87
C ASN A 646 14.59 -2.79 -32.29
N LYS A 647 14.45 -3.75 -31.36
CA LYS A 647 13.79 -5.05 -31.59
C LYS A 647 12.33 -4.88 -32.00
N GLU A 648 11.96 -5.55 -33.09
CA GLU A 648 10.58 -5.55 -33.59
C GLU A 648 9.71 -6.58 -32.86
N ILE A 649 8.57 -6.12 -32.36
CA ILE A 649 7.55 -6.93 -31.71
C ILE A 649 6.45 -7.23 -32.73
N LYS A 650 6.40 -8.46 -33.25
CA LYS A 650 5.30 -8.92 -34.11
C LYS A 650 4.09 -9.29 -33.25
N PHE A 651 2.90 -8.89 -33.70
CA PHE A 651 1.63 -9.36 -33.16
C PHE A 651 0.57 -9.48 -34.27
N THR A 652 -0.54 -10.17 -33.98
CA THR A 652 -1.61 -10.45 -34.94
C THR A 652 -2.95 -10.02 -34.36
N VAL A 653 -3.76 -9.32 -35.15
CA VAL A 653 -5.15 -8.95 -34.84
C VAL A 653 -6.08 -9.85 -35.66
N SER A 654 -7.07 -10.46 -35.03
CA SER A 654 -8.11 -11.27 -35.67
C SER A 654 -9.49 -10.62 -35.54
N GLU A 655 -10.49 -11.07 -36.30
CA GLU A 655 -11.89 -10.64 -36.13
C GLU A 655 -12.40 -10.88 -34.68
N ASN A 656 -11.92 -11.93 -34.01
CA ASN A 656 -12.27 -12.23 -32.61
C ASN A 656 -11.74 -11.19 -31.61
N ASN A 657 -10.83 -10.28 -32.02
CA ASN A 657 -10.32 -9.20 -31.18
C ASN A 657 -11.19 -7.93 -31.23
N LEU A 658 -12.31 -7.92 -31.96
CA LEU A 658 -13.20 -6.76 -32.06
C LEU A 658 -13.80 -6.40 -30.69
N GLY A 659 -13.60 -5.15 -30.26
CA GLY A 659 -13.91 -4.70 -28.91
C GLY A 659 -12.96 -5.23 -27.83
N THR A 660 -11.72 -5.57 -28.18
CA THR A 660 -10.67 -5.94 -27.21
C THR A 660 -9.34 -5.22 -27.48
N THR A 661 -8.55 -5.01 -26.43
CA THR A 661 -7.16 -4.50 -26.52
C THR A 661 -6.16 -5.64 -26.36
N ILE A 662 -5.33 -5.88 -27.37
CA ILE A 662 -4.23 -6.84 -27.30
C ILE A 662 -3.11 -6.28 -26.41
N ASN A 663 -2.71 -7.03 -25.39
CA ASN A 663 -1.58 -6.65 -24.54
C ASN A 663 -0.28 -7.28 -25.07
N LEU A 664 0.68 -6.45 -25.44
CA LEU A 664 2.00 -6.88 -25.91
C LEU A 664 3.02 -7.06 -24.77
N GLY A 665 2.67 -6.68 -23.55
CA GLY A 665 3.52 -6.80 -22.36
C GLY A 665 4.52 -5.65 -22.19
N ASP A 666 5.60 -5.93 -21.48
CA ASP A 666 6.62 -4.95 -21.09
C ASP A 666 7.72 -4.82 -22.17
N ILE A 667 8.02 -3.57 -22.53
CA ILE A 667 9.15 -3.18 -23.37
C ILE A 667 10.17 -2.48 -22.47
N LEU A 668 11.42 -2.95 -22.47
CA LEU A 668 12.42 -2.59 -21.46
C LEU A 668 13.63 -1.88 -22.07
N ASN A 669 14.02 -0.73 -21.52
CA ASN A 669 15.30 -0.09 -21.87
C ASN A 669 16.20 0.04 -20.65
N SER A 670 17.50 -0.14 -20.87
CA SER A 670 18.53 0.13 -19.88
C SER A 670 18.99 1.59 -19.96
N GLN A 671 19.36 2.14 -18.81
CA GLN A 671 19.92 3.49 -18.71
C GLN A 671 21.25 3.58 -19.47
N SER A 672 21.49 4.71 -20.13
CA SER A 672 22.71 4.98 -20.88
C SER A 672 23.88 5.25 -19.94
N ASN A 673 25.03 4.63 -20.20
CA ASN A 673 26.27 4.87 -19.45
C ASN A 673 27.10 5.97 -20.13
N HIS A 674 27.55 6.93 -19.34
CA HIS A 674 28.27 8.14 -19.77
C HIS A 674 29.72 8.11 -19.34
N ASN A 675 30.59 8.85 -20.04
CA ASN A 675 32.02 8.87 -19.74
C ASN A 675 32.33 9.87 -18.62
N LEU A 676 33.05 9.40 -17.60
CA LEU A 676 33.91 10.24 -16.77
C LEU A 676 35.30 10.29 -17.41
N THR A 677 35.78 11.49 -17.68
CA THR A 677 37.15 11.78 -18.14
C THR A 677 37.87 12.57 -17.05
N ILE A 678 38.95 12.02 -16.50
CA ILE A 678 39.83 12.72 -15.54
C ILE A 678 41.13 13.08 -16.27
N LYS A 679 41.43 14.37 -16.39
CA LYS A 679 42.72 14.89 -16.87
C LYS A 679 43.60 15.29 -15.69
N LYS A 680 44.76 14.66 -15.57
CA LYS A 680 45.74 14.85 -14.50
C LYS A 680 46.88 15.75 -14.97
N VAL A 681 47.16 16.79 -14.19
CA VAL A 681 48.18 17.81 -14.52
C VAL A 681 49.06 18.18 -13.32
N ASP A 682 50.23 18.75 -13.61
CA ASP A 682 51.09 19.48 -12.67
C ASP A 682 50.36 20.75 -12.19
N SER A 683 50.42 21.07 -10.89
CA SER A 683 49.73 22.24 -10.33
C SER A 683 50.29 23.57 -10.82
N SER A 684 51.61 23.62 -11.06
CA SER A 684 52.34 24.77 -11.57
C SER A 684 52.20 24.93 -13.09
N ASN A 685 52.06 23.82 -13.82
CA ASN A 685 51.95 23.81 -15.28
C ASN A 685 50.79 22.92 -15.78
N LYS A 686 49.63 23.54 -16.03
CA LYS A 686 48.43 22.87 -16.56
C LYS A 686 48.62 22.15 -17.90
N ASN A 687 49.67 22.46 -18.65
CA ASN A 687 49.97 21.80 -19.93
C ASN A 687 50.82 20.54 -19.75
N LYS A 688 51.48 20.38 -18.60
CA LYS A 688 52.24 19.18 -18.23
C LYS A 688 51.28 18.16 -17.62
N VAL A 689 50.91 17.18 -18.45
CA VAL A 689 50.05 16.05 -18.09
C VAL A 689 50.83 14.98 -17.31
N LEU A 690 50.16 14.23 -16.43
CA LEU A 690 50.80 13.27 -15.52
C LEU A 690 50.24 11.84 -15.66
N GLU A 691 51.11 10.92 -16.07
CA GLU A 691 50.86 9.47 -16.11
C GLU A 691 50.89 8.85 -14.70
N GLY A 692 50.16 7.74 -14.50
CA GLY A 692 50.31 6.88 -13.32
C GLY A 692 49.59 7.34 -12.05
N ALA A 693 48.80 8.42 -12.08
CA ALA A 693 47.86 8.73 -11.00
C ALA A 693 46.76 7.66 -10.96
N VAL A 694 46.47 7.13 -9.78
CA VAL A 694 45.39 6.15 -9.58
C VAL A 694 44.25 6.80 -8.84
N PHE A 695 43.06 6.78 -9.45
CA PHE A 695 41.82 7.27 -8.86
C PHE A 695 40.89 6.12 -8.52
N GLU A 696 40.34 6.14 -7.31
CA GLU A 696 39.16 5.35 -6.97
C GLU A 696 37.90 6.16 -7.24
N ILE A 697 36.96 5.57 -7.97
CA ILE A 697 35.62 6.10 -8.17
C ILE A 697 34.69 5.42 -7.18
N GLN A 698 34.05 6.21 -6.33
CA GLN A 698 33.14 5.77 -5.27
C GLN A 698 31.74 6.34 -5.49
N ASN A 699 30.72 5.71 -4.93
CA ASN A 699 29.40 6.34 -4.78
C ASN A 699 29.39 7.33 -3.60
N LEU A 700 28.26 7.98 -3.33
CA LEU A 700 28.13 8.91 -2.19
C LEU A 700 28.42 8.25 -0.82
N ASP A 701 28.13 6.96 -0.64
CA ASP A 701 28.38 6.21 0.60
C ASP A 701 29.88 5.90 0.82
N GLY A 702 30.75 6.26 -0.14
CA GLY A 702 32.18 5.90 -0.11
C GLY A 702 32.46 4.48 -0.59
N LYS A 703 31.45 3.74 -1.08
CA LYS A 703 31.66 2.40 -1.64
C LYS A 703 32.35 2.52 -3.00
N LYS A 704 33.51 1.88 -3.12
CA LYS A 704 34.24 1.65 -4.37
C LYS A 704 33.32 1.08 -5.46
N ILE A 705 33.30 1.75 -6.61
CA ILE A 705 32.65 1.31 -7.85
C ILE A 705 33.71 0.74 -8.80
N THR A 706 34.83 1.45 -8.98
CA THR A 706 35.93 1.05 -9.86
C THR A 706 37.20 1.86 -9.55
N THR A 707 38.31 1.51 -10.18
CA THR A 707 39.58 2.25 -10.15
C THR A 707 40.05 2.52 -11.57
N VAL A 708 40.60 3.72 -11.80
CA VAL A 708 41.16 4.14 -13.09
C VAL A 708 42.56 4.70 -12.88
N THR A 709 43.43 4.56 -13.89
CA THR A 709 44.80 5.07 -13.87
C THR A 709 45.03 5.98 -15.07
N THR A 710 45.77 7.06 -14.92
CA THR A 710 46.04 8.01 -16.01
C THR A 710 47.14 7.49 -16.95
N GLY A 711 46.89 7.60 -18.25
CA GLY A 711 47.84 7.22 -19.30
C GLY A 711 48.91 8.30 -19.57
N LYS A 712 49.68 8.11 -20.65
CA LYS A 712 50.76 9.01 -21.11
C LYS A 712 50.30 10.42 -21.48
N ASP A 713 49.03 10.57 -21.83
CA ASP A 713 48.32 11.83 -22.06
C ASP A 713 47.80 12.48 -20.75
N GLY A 714 48.04 11.83 -19.61
CA GLY A 714 47.49 12.16 -18.30
C GLY A 714 45.97 11.99 -18.20
N ILE A 715 45.34 11.24 -19.11
CA ILE A 715 43.88 11.04 -19.10
C ILE A 715 43.55 9.65 -18.55
N ALA A 716 42.49 9.59 -17.75
CA ALA A 716 41.81 8.36 -17.36
C ALA A 716 40.33 8.45 -17.75
N ASN A 717 39.78 7.40 -18.37
CA ASN A 717 38.39 7.36 -18.84
C ASN A 717 37.65 6.15 -18.26
N VAL A 718 36.39 6.33 -17.87
CA VAL A 718 35.51 5.21 -17.47
C VAL A 718 34.04 5.51 -17.73
N LYS A 719 33.28 4.50 -18.15
CA LYS A 719 31.83 4.59 -18.28
C LYS A 719 31.12 4.29 -16.98
N LEU A 720 30.19 5.16 -16.60
CA LEU A 720 29.40 5.09 -15.38
C LEU A 720 27.91 5.22 -15.71
N SER A 721 27.07 4.56 -14.92
CA SER A 721 25.62 4.76 -14.95
C SER A 721 25.24 6.15 -14.41
N PRO A 722 24.01 6.62 -14.63
CA PRO A 722 23.47 7.79 -13.93
C PRO A 722 23.57 7.62 -12.41
N GLY A 723 23.98 8.69 -11.71
CA GLY A 723 24.24 8.67 -10.27
C GLY A 723 25.20 9.75 -9.80
N LYS A 724 25.33 9.86 -8.47
CA LYS A 724 26.26 10.78 -7.79
C LYS A 724 27.48 10.04 -7.27
N TYR A 725 28.66 10.57 -7.57
CA TYR A 725 29.94 9.88 -7.42
C TYR A 725 30.99 10.81 -6.80
N LYS A 726 32.08 10.18 -6.34
CA LYS A 726 33.28 10.81 -5.80
C LYS A 726 34.49 10.20 -6.51
N ALA A 727 35.43 11.03 -6.96
CA ALA A 727 36.77 10.61 -7.36
C ALA A 727 37.77 10.98 -6.27
N VAL A 728 38.57 9.99 -5.84
CA VAL A 728 39.60 10.10 -4.81
C VAL A 728 40.93 9.67 -5.44
N GLU A 729 41.98 10.48 -5.37
CA GLU A 729 43.31 10.00 -5.74
C GLU A 729 43.83 9.08 -4.62
N THR A 730 44.16 7.83 -4.96
CA THR A 730 44.69 6.82 -4.02
C THR A 730 46.18 6.56 -4.22
N LYS A 731 46.75 6.96 -5.36
CA LYS A 731 48.20 6.97 -5.62
C LYS A 731 48.54 8.17 -6.51
N ALA A 732 49.52 8.97 -6.09
CA ALA A 732 50.05 10.06 -6.91
C ALA A 732 50.88 9.53 -8.11
N PRO A 733 51.04 10.34 -9.17
CA PRO A 733 52.15 10.19 -10.12
C PRO A 733 53.50 10.22 -9.41
N GLU A 734 54.52 9.61 -10.02
CA GLU A 734 55.87 9.61 -9.48
C GLU A 734 56.44 11.05 -9.39
N GLY A 735 57.00 11.41 -8.24
CA GLY A 735 57.51 12.76 -7.95
C GLY A 735 56.46 13.80 -7.56
N TYR A 736 55.23 13.41 -7.26
CA TYR A 736 54.15 14.32 -6.82
C TYR A 736 53.55 13.93 -5.48
N ILE A 737 53.05 14.94 -4.77
CA ILE A 737 52.32 14.78 -3.51
C ILE A 737 50.94 14.19 -3.80
N LEU A 738 50.46 13.27 -2.97
CA LEU A 738 49.10 12.71 -3.05
C LEU A 738 48.05 13.79 -2.76
N ASN A 739 47.18 14.06 -3.73
CA ASN A 739 46.12 15.05 -3.59
C ASN A 739 44.92 14.45 -2.83
N LYS A 740 44.76 14.87 -1.57
CA LYS A 740 43.69 14.40 -0.67
C LYS A 740 42.32 15.07 -0.89
N ASN A 741 42.17 15.94 -1.91
CA ASN A 741 40.90 16.61 -2.18
C ASN A 741 39.86 15.64 -2.79
N LEU A 742 38.61 15.78 -2.37
CA LEU A 742 37.49 14.94 -2.79
C LEU A 742 36.73 15.58 -3.96
N TYR A 743 36.82 14.99 -5.15
CA TYR A 743 36.14 15.51 -6.35
C TYR A 743 34.78 14.86 -6.52
N SER A 744 33.71 15.53 -6.07
CA SER A 744 32.32 15.04 -6.22
C SER A 744 31.72 15.46 -7.57
N PHE A 745 30.97 14.57 -8.21
CA PHE A 745 30.32 14.82 -9.50
C PHE A 745 29.02 14.01 -9.67
N GLU A 746 28.24 14.33 -10.70
CA GLU A 746 26.97 13.68 -11.03
C GLU A 746 26.94 13.31 -12.51
N ILE A 747 26.70 12.03 -12.80
CA ILE A 747 26.24 11.58 -14.12
C ILE A 747 24.72 11.68 -14.11
N LYS A 748 24.16 12.49 -15.01
CA LYS A 748 22.71 12.67 -15.13
C LYS A 748 22.08 11.58 -16.01
N LEU A 749 20.77 11.38 -15.85
CA LEU A 749 19.96 10.57 -16.74
C LEU A 749 19.52 11.44 -17.94
N SER A 750 20.43 11.69 -18.87
CA SER A 750 20.16 12.45 -20.10
C SER A 750 21.19 12.13 -21.20
N ASP A 751 20.84 12.30 -22.47
CA ASP A 751 21.62 11.77 -23.60
C ASP A 751 23.06 12.33 -23.76
N ASN A 752 23.40 13.40 -23.05
CA ASN A 752 24.74 14.01 -23.06
C ASN A 752 25.20 14.39 -21.64
N SER A 753 25.49 13.37 -20.82
CA SER A 753 25.83 13.51 -19.39
C SER A 753 27.29 13.19 -19.06
N ASP A 754 28.19 13.31 -20.04
CA ASP A 754 29.63 13.05 -19.87
C ASP A 754 30.30 14.14 -19.00
N VAL A 755 31.20 13.74 -18.09
CA VAL A 755 31.81 14.62 -17.09
C VAL A 755 33.32 14.69 -17.28
N ASN A 756 33.85 15.92 -17.31
CA ASN A 756 35.28 16.20 -17.42
C ASN A 756 35.81 16.81 -16.12
N LEU A 757 36.76 16.15 -15.46
CA LEU A 757 37.46 16.63 -14.26
C LEU A 757 38.92 16.95 -14.57
N VAL A 758 39.46 18.02 -13.96
CA VAL A 758 40.89 18.37 -14.06
C VAL A 758 41.51 18.35 -12.66
N VAL A 759 42.42 17.41 -12.41
CA VAL A 759 43.01 17.19 -11.08
C VAL A 759 44.50 17.53 -11.08
N LYS A 760 44.87 18.52 -10.26
CA LYS A 760 46.25 18.99 -10.07
C LYS A 760 46.94 18.25 -8.93
N ASN A 761 48.25 17.99 -9.04
CA ASN A 761 49.10 17.70 -7.87
C ASN A 761 50.32 18.60 -7.88
N ASP A 762 50.78 18.94 -6.69
CA ASP A 762 52.04 19.62 -6.45
C ASP A 762 53.21 18.64 -6.50
N LYS A 763 54.39 19.11 -6.93
CA LYS A 763 55.61 18.30 -6.95
C LYS A 763 56.08 18.01 -5.53
N ILE A 764 56.72 16.85 -5.35
CA ILE A 764 57.58 16.62 -4.20
C ILE A 764 58.83 17.51 -4.32
N THR A 765 59.17 18.20 -3.24
CA THR A 765 60.40 18.99 -3.11
C THR A 765 61.09 18.73 -1.78
N GLY A 766 62.39 18.99 -1.70
CA GLY A 766 63.19 18.80 -0.48
C GLY A 766 64.51 19.56 -0.50
N ASN A 767 65.27 19.40 0.58
CA ASN A 767 66.44 20.20 0.92
C ASN A 767 67.64 19.28 1.25
N ILE A 768 68.87 19.75 1.00
CA ILE A 768 70.10 19.14 1.52
C ILE A 768 70.89 20.16 2.35
N GLU A 769 71.32 19.76 3.55
CA GLU A 769 72.25 20.50 4.40
C GLU A 769 73.59 19.76 4.43
N ILE A 770 74.69 20.47 4.17
CA ILE A 770 76.05 19.94 4.23
C ILE A 770 76.83 20.69 5.30
N THR A 771 77.26 19.99 6.35
CA THR A 771 78.23 20.51 7.34
C THR A 771 79.65 20.11 6.94
N LYS A 772 80.57 21.07 6.86
CA LYS A 772 81.99 20.84 6.57
C LYS A 772 82.85 20.95 7.83
N LYS A 773 83.78 20.01 7.98
CA LYS A 773 84.62 19.85 9.18
C LYS A 773 86.07 19.51 8.84
N ASP A 774 86.96 19.67 9.82
CA ASP A 774 88.30 19.10 9.80
C ASP A 774 88.22 17.56 9.92
N SER A 775 89.03 16.82 9.15
CA SER A 775 89.02 15.34 9.15
C SER A 775 89.59 14.72 10.43
N LYS A 776 90.35 15.48 11.23
CA LYS A 776 90.97 15.04 12.49
C LYS A 776 90.27 15.65 13.70
N ASP A 777 89.77 16.89 13.59
CA ASP A 777 88.97 17.54 14.63
C ASP A 777 87.49 17.68 14.23
N SER A 778 86.68 16.70 14.62
CA SER A 778 85.22 16.68 14.41
C SER A 778 84.44 17.81 15.13
N LYS A 779 85.08 18.63 15.98
CA LYS A 779 84.51 19.86 16.55
C LYS A 779 84.83 21.10 15.72
N LYS A 780 85.93 21.10 14.95
CA LYS A 780 86.30 22.21 14.08
C LYS A 780 85.48 22.16 12.79
N VAL A 781 84.57 23.13 12.66
CA VAL A 781 83.79 23.40 11.45
C VAL A 781 84.55 24.31 10.49
N LEU A 782 84.28 24.19 9.18
CA LEU A 782 85.01 24.91 8.13
C LEU A 782 84.07 25.81 7.31
N ALA A 783 84.23 27.12 7.48
CA ALA A 783 83.54 28.16 6.73
C ALA A 783 84.21 28.44 5.37
N ASN A 784 83.49 29.10 4.46
CA ASN A 784 83.97 29.54 3.14
C ASN A 784 84.29 28.41 2.13
N THR A 785 83.84 27.18 2.39
CA THR A 785 83.90 26.06 1.43
C THR A 785 82.78 26.16 0.41
N GLU A 786 83.07 26.04 -0.90
CA GLU A 786 82.03 26.02 -1.94
C GLU A 786 81.59 24.58 -2.27
N PHE A 787 80.28 24.35 -2.20
CA PHE A 787 79.62 23.16 -2.72
C PHE A 787 78.76 23.51 -3.94
N THR A 788 78.74 22.56 -4.88
CA THR A 788 77.87 22.60 -6.06
C THR A 788 76.96 21.38 -6.08
N ILE A 789 75.66 21.61 -6.31
CA ILE A 789 74.65 20.58 -6.56
C ILE A 789 74.50 20.39 -8.07
N PHE A 790 74.51 19.13 -8.50
CA PHE A 790 74.32 18.70 -9.88
C PHE A 790 73.12 17.75 -10.00
N ASP A 791 72.44 17.74 -11.13
CA ASP A 791 71.40 16.76 -11.45
C ASP A 791 71.98 15.36 -11.77
N SER A 792 71.09 14.40 -12.05
CA SER A 792 71.46 13.05 -12.49
C SER A 792 72.29 13.01 -13.79
N ASN A 793 72.21 14.04 -14.63
CA ASN A 793 73.00 14.20 -15.85
C ASN A 793 74.36 14.87 -15.61
N LYS A 794 74.69 15.20 -14.35
CA LYS A 794 75.87 15.95 -13.91
C LYS A 794 75.90 17.40 -14.42
N LYS A 795 74.74 17.98 -14.75
CA LYS A 795 74.59 19.41 -15.03
C LYS A 795 74.50 20.16 -13.70
N GLU A 796 75.17 21.31 -13.59
CA GLU A 796 75.07 22.19 -12.42
C GLU A 796 73.65 22.75 -12.24
N ILE A 797 73.18 22.77 -10.98
CA ILE A 797 71.83 23.19 -10.59
C ILE A 797 71.87 24.36 -9.59
N LYS A 798 72.68 24.28 -8.53
CA LYS A 798 72.86 25.36 -7.52
C LYS A 798 74.29 25.35 -6.96
N LYS A 799 74.82 26.52 -6.61
CA LYS A 799 76.04 26.72 -5.81
C LYS A 799 75.73 27.33 -4.45
N GLY A 800 76.56 27.04 -3.45
CA GLY A 800 76.44 27.56 -2.10
C GLY A 800 77.76 27.46 -1.34
N VAL A 801 77.95 28.33 -0.36
CA VAL A 801 79.18 28.42 0.44
C VAL A 801 78.86 28.22 1.92
N THR A 802 79.75 27.55 2.68
CA THR A 802 79.52 27.26 4.09
C THR A 802 79.56 28.51 4.99
N ASP A 803 78.59 28.61 5.91
CA ASP A 803 78.46 29.64 6.94
C ASP A 803 79.58 29.55 8.01
N LYS A 804 79.54 30.42 9.03
CA LYS A 804 80.55 30.45 10.10
C LYS A 804 80.53 29.19 10.96
N GLU A 805 79.38 28.52 11.00
CA GLU A 805 79.11 27.24 11.64
C GLU A 805 79.46 26.05 10.72
N GLY A 806 80.00 26.31 9.52
CA GLY A 806 80.45 25.35 8.53
C GLY A 806 79.35 24.67 7.71
N ARG A 807 78.13 25.23 7.68
CA ARG A 807 76.96 24.62 7.02
C ARG A 807 76.58 25.35 5.74
N VAL A 808 76.07 24.61 4.76
CA VAL A 808 75.38 25.16 3.59
C VAL A 808 74.08 24.39 3.37
N VAL A 809 72.98 25.11 3.10
CA VAL A 809 71.66 24.52 2.82
C VAL A 809 71.24 24.84 1.40
N PHE A 810 70.82 23.81 0.66
CA PHE A 810 70.23 23.93 -0.66
C PHE A 810 68.75 23.55 -0.56
N GLU A 811 67.88 24.56 -0.52
CA GLU A 811 66.45 24.39 -0.42
C GLU A 811 65.78 24.14 -1.78
N ASN A 812 64.55 23.62 -1.78
CA ASN A 812 63.69 23.56 -2.96
C ASN A 812 64.38 22.89 -4.17
N LEU A 813 64.87 21.67 -3.95
CA LEU A 813 65.20 20.70 -5.01
C LEU A 813 63.95 19.86 -5.29
N GLU A 814 63.72 19.45 -6.54
CA GLU A 814 62.57 18.61 -6.90
C GLU A 814 62.85 17.14 -6.53
N TYR A 815 61.84 16.26 -6.63
CA TYR A 815 62.05 14.81 -6.54
C TYR A 815 63.08 14.33 -7.57
N GLY A 816 64.03 13.51 -7.13
CA GLY A 816 65.02 12.89 -8.01
C GLY A 816 66.39 12.67 -7.38
N ASN A 817 67.31 12.18 -8.22
CA ASN A 817 68.69 11.88 -7.87
C ASN A 817 69.62 13.04 -8.24
N TYR A 818 70.49 13.41 -7.30
CA TYR A 818 71.39 14.56 -7.38
C TYR A 818 72.79 14.19 -6.86
N TYR A 819 73.80 14.97 -7.24
CA TYR A 819 75.13 14.87 -6.67
C TYR A 819 75.51 16.18 -5.98
N TYR A 820 76.10 16.12 -4.79
CA TYR A 820 76.88 17.24 -4.27
C TYR A 820 78.37 17.00 -4.53
N LYS A 821 79.10 18.04 -4.91
CA LYS A 821 80.56 18.03 -5.01
C LYS A 821 81.10 19.28 -4.33
N GLU A 822 82.24 19.14 -3.69
CA GLU A 822 83.04 20.31 -3.34
C GLU A 822 83.72 20.87 -4.59
N THR A 823 83.61 22.19 -4.77
CA THR A 823 84.20 22.91 -5.91
C THR A 823 85.28 23.90 -5.48
N LYS A 824 85.34 24.28 -4.21
CA LYS A 824 86.43 25.07 -3.63
C LYS A 824 86.65 24.74 -2.15
N ALA A 825 87.85 24.25 -1.82
CA ALA A 825 88.28 24.04 -0.44
C ALA A 825 88.40 25.36 0.35
N PRO A 826 88.27 25.31 1.69
CA PRO A 826 88.64 26.42 2.56
C PRO A 826 90.18 26.55 2.62
N GLU A 827 90.66 27.72 3.03
CA GLU A 827 92.09 28.03 3.08
C GLU A 827 92.84 27.09 4.06
N GLY A 828 93.97 26.52 3.60
CA GLY A 828 94.78 25.57 4.36
C GLY A 828 94.30 24.12 4.35
N TYR A 829 93.31 23.76 3.54
CA TYR A 829 92.74 22.41 3.45
C TYR A 829 92.77 21.82 2.02
N THR A 830 92.76 20.49 1.92
CA THR A 830 92.77 19.79 0.62
C THR A 830 91.36 19.48 0.12
N ILE A 831 91.01 19.95 -1.08
CA ILE A 831 89.71 19.73 -1.72
C ILE A 831 89.40 18.25 -2.00
N ASP A 832 88.25 17.76 -1.51
CA ASP A 832 87.73 16.47 -1.95
C ASP A 832 87.00 16.59 -3.30
N ASN A 833 87.65 16.13 -4.37
CA ASN A 833 87.09 16.16 -5.72
C ASN A 833 85.99 15.10 -5.99
N LYS A 834 85.59 14.27 -5.02
CA LYS A 834 84.53 13.27 -5.20
C LYS A 834 83.13 13.91 -5.35
N MET A 835 82.31 13.30 -6.20
CA MET A 835 80.87 13.59 -6.28
C MET A 835 80.10 12.58 -5.40
N TYR A 836 79.19 13.08 -4.57
CA TYR A 836 78.44 12.30 -3.59
C TYR A 836 76.95 12.27 -3.94
N LEU A 837 76.40 11.08 -4.17
CA LEU A 837 74.99 10.86 -4.50
C LEU A 837 74.08 11.17 -3.31
N PHE A 838 72.96 11.85 -3.57
CA PHE A 838 71.81 11.96 -2.69
C PHE A 838 70.51 11.99 -3.50
N GLU A 839 69.38 11.77 -2.84
CA GLU A 839 68.11 11.52 -3.52
C GLU A 839 66.95 12.11 -2.72
N ILE A 840 66.18 13.01 -3.34
CA ILE A 840 64.97 13.62 -2.79
C ILE A 840 63.78 12.71 -3.13
N LYS A 841 63.18 12.10 -2.10
CA LYS A 841 62.06 11.15 -2.20
C LYS A 841 60.77 11.67 -1.58
N ASP A 842 60.88 12.33 -0.44
CA ASP A 842 59.74 12.73 0.37
C ASP A 842 59.57 14.25 0.35
N ASN A 843 58.32 14.73 0.46
CA ASN A 843 58.08 16.17 0.44
C ASN A 843 58.52 16.83 1.75
N ASN A 844 59.21 17.96 1.65
CA ASN A 844 59.91 18.66 2.73
C ASN A 844 61.02 17.82 3.40
N GLN A 845 61.55 16.80 2.71
CA GLN A 845 62.69 16.02 3.21
C GLN A 845 63.91 16.93 3.43
N VAL A 846 64.60 16.78 4.55
CA VAL A 846 65.89 17.44 4.81
C VAL A 846 66.97 16.38 4.94
N ILE A 847 67.97 16.42 4.06
CA ILE A 847 69.08 15.48 4.04
C ILE A 847 70.30 16.14 4.66
N SER A 848 70.67 15.76 5.89
CA SER A 848 71.91 16.20 6.50
C SER A 848 73.09 15.35 6.03
N LYS A 849 74.19 15.99 5.64
CA LYS A 849 75.47 15.38 5.29
C LYS A 849 76.61 16.02 6.06
N THR A 850 77.66 15.26 6.32
CA THR A 850 78.95 15.79 6.76
C THR A 850 80.00 15.49 5.71
N ALA A 851 80.84 16.46 5.41
CA ALA A 851 82.03 16.32 4.59
C ALA A 851 83.26 16.83 5.36
N THR A 852 84.45 16.34 5.02
CA THR A 852 85.67 16.58 5.79
C THR A 852 86.89 16.76 4.90
N ASP A 853 87.75 17.72 5.21
CA ASP A 853 89.08 17.84 4.59
C ASP A 853 90.20 17.50 5.57
N ASP A 854 91.25 16.89 5.04
CA ASP A 854 92.57 16.94 5.66
C ASP A 854 93.17 18.36 5.52
N LYS A 855 93.86 18.82 6.57
CA LYS A 855 94.72 20.00 6.45
C LYS A 855 95.81 19.74 5.41
N ILE A 856 96.19 20.78 4.69
CA ILE A 856 97.45 20.79 3.95
C ILE A 856 98.60 20.69 4.96
N ILE A 857 99.48 19.71 4.75
CA ILE A 857 100.72 19.51 5.51
C ILE A 857 101.92 19.38 4.57
N GLY A 858 103.13 19.63 5.06
CA GLY A 858 104.37 19.46 4.31
C GLY A 858 105.56 19.21 5.22
N LYS A 859 106.75 19.24 4.62
CA LYS A 859 108.03 19.08 5.32
C LYS A 859 109.13 19.97 4.76
N ILE A 860 110.09 20.32 5.61
CA ILE A 860 111.35 20.97 5.22
C ILE A 860 112.53 20.01 5.46
N GLU A 861 113.39 19.89 4.45
CA GLU A 861 114.61 19.07 4.47
C GLU A 861 115.82 20.00 4.38
N ILE A 862 116.59 20.13 5.45
CA ILE A 862 117.77 21.01 5.51
C ILE A 862 119.02 20.13 5.41
N THR A 863 119.78 20.31 4.33
CA THR A 863 121.12 19.70 4.18
C THR A 863 122.18 20.71 4.58
N LYS A 864 122.99 20.41 5.60
CA LYS A 864 124.10 21.24 6.07
C LYS A 864 125.42 20.79 5.45
N LYS A 865 126.19 21.74 4.92
CA LYS A 865 127.46 21.50 4.22
C LYS A 865 128.58 22.44 4.70
N ASP A 866 129.81 22.07 4.39
CA ASP A 866 130.95 22.98 4.45
C ASP A 866 130.76 24.11 3.41
N SER A 867 131.07 25.36 3.77
CA SER A 867 130.89 26.53 2.88
C SER A 867 131.87 26.54 1.70
N LYS A 868 132.99 25.82 1.79
CA LYS A 868 134.03 25.75 0.75
C LYS A 868 134.04 24.40 0.04
N ASP A 869 133.65 23.32 0.72
CA ASP A 869 133.51 21.98 0.12
C ASP A 869 132.04 21.54 0.04
N SER A 870 131.43 21.73 -1.13
CA SER A 870 130.03 21.36 -1.39
C SER A 870 129.77 19.85 -1.47
N LYS A 871 130.81 19.00 -1.41
CA LYS A 871 130.68 17.53 -1.26
C LYS A 871 130.68 17.11 0.21
N LYS A 872 131.22 17.94 1.10
CA LYS A 872 131.35 17.64 2.53
C LYS A 872 130.11 18.09 3.30
N VAL A 873 129.39 17.10 3.81
CA VAL A 873 128.19 17.25 4.63
C VAL A 873 128.53 17.34 6.12
N LEU A 874 127.72 18.05 6.91
CA LEU A 874 127.98 18.33 8.32
C LEU A 874 126.91 17.73 9.24
N ALA A 875 127.27 16.64 9.91
CA ALA A 875 126.48 16.02 10.98
C ALA A 875 126.48 16.87 12.27
N ASN A 876 125.58 16.56 13.21
CA ASN A 876 125.51 17.14 14.56
C ASN A 876 125.22 18.65 14.61
N THR A 877 124.62 19.22 13.57
CA THR A 877 124.15 20.62 13.53
C THR A 877 122.70 20.71 13.99
N GLU A 878 122.36 21.56 14.95
CA GLU A 878 120.96 21.76 15.38
C GLU A 878 120.28 22.87 14.59
N PHE A 879 119.07 22.57 14.09
CA PHE A 879 118.14 23.53 13.52
C PHE A 879 116.86 23.61 14.34
N THR A 880 116.27 24.81 14.38
CA THR A 880 114.96 25.07 14.97
C THR A 880 114.02 25.68 13.94
N ILE A 881 112.80 25.17 13.89
CA ILE A 881 111.68 25.71 13.10
C ILE A 881 110.81 26.60 14.00
N PHE A 882 110.46 27.77 13.49
CA PHE A 882 109.58 28.75 14.12
C PHE A 882 108.36 29.04 13.25
N ASP A 883 107.24 29.42 13.85
CA ASP A 883 106.05 29.90 13.13
C ASP A 883 106.20 31.38 12.67
N SER A 884 105.17 31.90 12.01
CA SER A 884 105.09 33.29 11.57
C SER A 884 105.17 34.31 12.72
N ASN A 885 104.84 33.92 13.95
CA ASN A 885 104.96 34.74 15.16
C ASN A 885 106.35 34.61 15.83
N LYS A 886 107.28 33.87 15.22
CA LYS A 886 108.62 33.54 15.74
C LYS A 886 108.60 32.68 17.02
N LYS A 887 107.50 31.96 17.26
CA LYS A 887 107.41 30.95 18.33
C LYS A 887 108.05 29.65 17.86
N GLU A 888 108.81 29.00 18.73
CA GLU A 888 109.41 27.69 18.44
C GLU A 888 108.34 26.60 18.23
N ILE A 889 108.53 25.80 17.17
CA ILE A 889 107.63 24.71 16.75
C ILE A 889 108.31 23.35 16.89
N LYS A 890 109.52 23.16 16.32
CA LYS A 890 110.28 21.88 16.35
C LYS A 890 111.79 22.13 16.35
N LYS A 891 112.55 21.27 17.05
CA LYS A 891 114.02 21.15 16.95
C LYS A 891 114.42 19.83 16.29
N GLY A 892 115.58 19.82 15.65
CA GLY A 892 116.17 18.63 15.02
C GLY A 892 117.66 18.81 14.76
N VAL A 893 118.40 17.71 14.71
CA VAL A 893 119.86 17.69 14.53
C VAL A 893 120.21 16.94 13.23
N THR A 894 121.24 17.40 12.52
CA THR A 894 121.67 16.76 11.26
C THR A 894 122.33 15.40 11.47
N ASP A 895 121.93 14.45 10.64
CA ASP A 895 122.43 13.08 10.61
C ASP A 895 123.85 12.95 10.01
N LYS A 896 124.33 11.71 9.81
CA LYS A 896 125.65 11.42 9.21
C LYS A 896 125.77 11.86 7.73
N GLU A 897 124.66 12.09 7.04
CA GLU A 897 124.61 12.66 5.69
C GLU A 897 124.43 14.19 5.71
N GLY A 898 124.49 14.81 6.90
CA GLY A 898 124.28 16.23 7.13
C GLY A 898 122.84 16.69 6.93
N LYS A 899 121.85 15.79 6.94
CA LYS A 899 120.44 16.11 6.70
C LYS A 899 119.67 16.18 8.01
N VAL A 900 118.73 17.11 8.09
CA VAL A 900 117.65 17.12 9.09
C VAL A 900 116.32 17.33 8.39
N VAL A 901 115.29 16.60 8.82
CA VAL A 901 113.96 16.63 8.21
C VAL A 901 112.92 16.98 9.27
N PHE A 902 112.07 17.95 8.97
CA PHE A 902 110.96 18.38 9.81
C PHE A 902 109.63 18.08 9.12
N GLU A 903 109.05 16.92 9.44
CA GLU A 903 107.79 16.45 8.85
C GLU A 903 106.57 16.97 9.60
N ASN A 904 105.40 16.91 8.96
CA ASN A 904 104.10 17.32 9.53
C ASN A 904 104.10 18.77 10.01
N LEU A 905 104.49 19.70 9.15
CA LEU A 905 104.24 21.14 9.31
C LEU A 905 102.92 21.47 8.60
N GLU A 906 101.99 22.15 9.26
CA GLU A 906 100.70 22.54 8.67
C GLU A 906 100.88 23.68 7.65
N TYR A 907 99.87 23.93 6.81
CA TYR A 907 99.81 25.10 5.93
C TYR A 907 100.19 26.41 6.63
N GLY A 908 101.02 27.23 5.99
CA GLY A 908 101.36 28.57 6.47
C GLY A 908 102.83 28.93 6.34
N ASN A 909 103.17 30.07 6.95
CA ASN A 909 104.48 30.70 6.89
C ASN A 909 105.33 30.37 8.12
N TYR A 910 106.60 30.00 7.90
CA TYR A 910 107.55 29.53 8.90
C TYR A 910 108.94 30.13 8.69
N TYR A 911 109.80 29.93 9.67
CA TYR A 911 111.23 30.20 9.55
C TYR A 911 112.05 28.99 10.03
N TYR A 912 113.25 28.79 9.45
CA TYR A 912 114.28 27.94 10.02
C TYR A 912 115.51 28.76 10.43
N LYS A 913 116.14 28.39 11.54
CA LYS A 913 117.41 28.96 12.01
C LYS A 913 118.31 27.85 12.54
N GLU A 914 119.62 27.98 12.35
CA GLU A 914 120.60 27.15 13.04
C GLU A 914 120.74 27.62 14.50
N THR A 915 120.59 26.69 15.44
CA THR A 915 120.68 26.94 16.89
C THR A 915 121.91 26.33 17.54
N LYS A 916 122.61 25.41 16.85
CA LYS A 916 123.91 24.89 17.29
C LYS A 916 124.77 24.46 16.10
N ALA A 917 125.96 25.05 15.98
CA ALA A 917 126.95 24.63 14.99
C ALA A 917 127.57 23.25 15.33
N PRO A 918 128.02 22.49 14.32
CA PRO A 918 128.80 21.28 14.51
C PRO A 918 130.24 21.64 14.93
N GLU A 919 130.92 20.69 15.57
CA GLU A 919 132.26 20.91 16.12
C GLU A 919 133.28 21.36 15.05
N GLY A 920 134.00 22.44 15.34
CA GLY A 920 134.97 23.04 14.41
C GLY A 920 134.38 23.96 13.33
N TYR A 921 133.13 24.42 13.46
CA TYR A 921 132.46 25.35 12.54
C TYR A 921 131.85 26.56 13.25
N THR A 922 131.75 27.69 12.54
CA THR A 922 130.99 28.87 12.98
C THR A 922 129.48 28.62 12.81
N ILE A 923 128.63 29.29 13.60
CA ILE A 923 127.15 29.17 13.52
C ILE A 923 126.52 30.26 12.64
N ASP A 924 125.60 29.90 11.74
CA ASP A 924 124.80 30.89 11.02
C ASP A 924 123.59 31.33 11.86
N ASN A 925 123.73 32.47 12.53
CA ASN A 925 122.69 33.04 13.38
C ASN A 925 121.45 33.58 12.62
N LYS A 926 121.44 33.57 11.29
CA LYS A 926 120.33 34.05 10.45
C LYS A 926 119.10 33.16 10.56
N MET A 927 117.94 33.76 10.27
CA MET A 927 116.65 33.11 10.27
C MET A 927 116.03 33.24 8.88
N TYR A 928 115.71 32.11 8.26
CA TYR A 928 115.38 31.99 6.84
C TYR A 928 113.90 31.61 6.65
N PRO A 929 113.12 32.36 5.86
CA PRO A 929 111.72 32.07 5.63
C PRO A 929 111.50 30.85 4.72
N PHE A 930 110.41 30.13 4.99
CA PHE A 930 109.80 29.19 4.06
C PHE A 930 108.29 29.10 4.31
N GLU A 931 107.57 28.48 3.38
CA GLU A 931 106.11 28.47 3.40
C GLU A 931 105.63 27.09 2.93
N ILE A 932 104.61 26.54 3.60
CA ILE A 932 103.93 25.31 3.21
C ILE A 932 102.59 25.71 2.56
N LYS A 933 102.51 25.54 1.24
CA LYS A 933 101.35 25.87 0.40
C LYS A 933 100.61 24.65 -0.09
N ASP A 934 101.34 23.60 -0.45
CA ASP A 934 100.82 22.43 -1.16
C ASP A 934 100.88 21.20 -0.25
N ASN A 935 99.94 20.26 -0.43
CA ASN A 935 99.93 19.06 0.42
C ASN A 935 101.06 18.09 0.07
N ASN A 936 101.71 17.55 1.09
CA ASN A 936 102.97 16.80 1.02
C ASN A 936 104.14 17.58 0.40
N GLN A 937 104.11 18.92 0.41
CA GLN A 937 105.19 19.74 -0.12
C GLN A 937 106.52 19.47 0.59
N VAL A 938 107.57 19.20 -0.19
CA VAL A 938 108.94 19.02 0.29
C VAL A 938 109.77 20.25 -0.03
N ILE A 939 110.07 21.05 1.00
CA ILE A 939 110.94 22.22 0.88
C ILE A 939 112.38 21.77 1.14
N SER A 940 113.15 21.49 0.11
CA SER A 940 114.59 21.23 0.26
C SER A 940 115.38 22.54 0.37
N LYS A 941 116.24 22.65 1.39
CA LYS A 941 117.14 23.78 1.62
C LYS A 941 118.57 23.28 1.82
N THR A 942 119.55 24.01 1.30
CA THR A 942 120.96 23.84 1.70
C THR A 942 121.34 25.00 2.62
N ALA A 943 121.99 24.68 3.72
CA ALA A 943 122.68 25.64 4.57
C ALA A 943 124.17 25.29 4.61
N THR A 944 125.04 26.27 4.85
CA THR A 944 126.49 26.07 4.93
C THR A 944 127.06 26.65 6.22
N ASN A 945 128.24 26.19 6.65
CA ASN A 945 129.06 26.86 7.66
C ASN A 945 130.51 26.96 7.18
N ASP A 946 131.18 28.06 7.52
CA ASP A 946 132.63 28.17 7.41
C ASP A 946 133.31 27.37 8.53
N LYS A 947 134.33 26.59 8.17
CA LYS A 947 135.14 25.83 9.12
C LYS A 947 136.05 26.79 9.89
N ILE A 948 136.14 26.61 11.21
CA ILE A 948 137.08 27.36 12.05
C ILE A 948 138.51 26.97 11.65
N VAL A 949 139.30 27.97 11.29
CA VAL A 949 140.74 27.84 10.96
C VAL A 949 141.56 28.26 12.19
N PRO A 950 142.46 27.40 12.72
CA PRO A 950 143.31 27.78 13.84
C PRO A 950 144.36 28.82 13.40
N ILE A 951 144.45 29.91 14.15
CA ILE A 951 145.38 31.02 13.92
C ILE A 951 146.71 30.72 14.63
N LYS A 952 147.83 31.11 14.02
CA LYS A 952 149.12 31.23 14.71
C LYS A 952 149.27 32.66 15.24
N ASP A 953 149.71 32.77 16.48
CA ASP A 953 150.33 33.99 17.03
C ASP A 953 151.45 34.53 16.11
N PRO A 954 151.75 35.84 16.10
CA PRO A 954 151.70 36.70 17.31
C PRO A 954 151.11 38.13 17.15
N ILE A 955 150.78 38.74 18.30
CA ILE A 955 151.05 40.14 18.70
C ILE A 955 150.71 41.23 17.63
N LYS A 956 149.72 42.12 17.84
CA LYS A 956 149.68 43.06 18.98
C LYS A 956 148.30 43.74 19.17
N ASP A 957 148.00 44.04 20.42
CA ASP A 957 147.17 45.17 20.88
C ASP A 957 147.65 46.52 20.24
N PRO A 958 146.84 47.58 20.04
CA PRO A 958 145.76 47.96 20.95
C PRO A 958 144.49 48.59 20.35
N THR A 959 143.68 49.11 21.27
CA THR A 959 142.61 50.11 21.13
C THR A 959 141.19 49.65 20.78
N LEU A 960 140.58 48.94 21.73
CA LEU A 960 139.37 49.45 22.40
C LEU A 960 139.71 50.83 23.05
N GLU A 961 138.84 51.80 23.21
CA GLU A 961 137.38 51.77 23.34
C GLU A 961 136.86 53.23 23.22
N GLU A 962 135.56 53.44 23.43
CA GLU A 962 134.94 54.68 23.95
C GLU A 962 135.21 56.02 23.21
N ASN A 963 134.23 56.92 23.12
CA ASN A 963 134.01 57.87 24.22
C ASN A 963 132.76 58.75 24.01
N VAL A 964 132.16 59.17 25.13
CA VAL A 964 131.70 60.55 25.44
C VAL A 964 130.48 61.11 24.66
N THR A 965 129.47 61.76 25.26
CA THR A 965 128.89 61.86 26.63
C THR A 965 127.62 62.76 26.57
N VAL A 966 126.88 62.93 27.69
CA VAL A 966 126.29 64.21 28.17
C VAL A 966 125.13 64.81 27.35
N LYS A 967 123.91 64.98 27.89
CA LYS A 967 123.41 65.96 28.91
C LYS A 967 123.39 67.43 28.41
N PRO A 968 122.49 68.32 28.90
CA PRO A 968 121.28 68.12 29.72
C PRO A 968 120.06 69.01 29.27
N GLU A 969 119.09 69.21 30.19
CA GLU A 969 118.24 70.42 30.38
C GLU A 969 116.99 70.73 29.52
N ASP A 970 115.88 70.12 29.97
CA ASP A 970 114.63 70.76 30.45
C ASP A 970 114.19 72.22 30.10
N SER A 971 112.99 72.31 29.52
CA SER A 971 111.79 73.02 30.08
C SER A 971 111.30 74.42 29.61
N ASN A 972 109.95 74.58 29.68
CA ASN A 972 109.12 75.79 29.93
C ASN A 972 108.89 76.86 28.82
N ASN A 973 107.69 77.41 28.49
CA ASN A 973 106.31 77.37 29.01
C ASN A 973 105.39 78.40 28.25
N LYS A 974 104.04 78.22 28.22
CA LYS A 974 102.94 79.22 27.90
C LYS A 974 102.87 79.87 26.49
N GLN A 975 101.74 80.35 25.92
CA GLN A 975 100.24 80.24 26.04
C GLN A 975 99.65 80.89 24.71
N ILE A 976 98.38 81.15 24.31
CA ILE A 976 96.97 81.26 24.83
C ILE A 976 95.95 80.88 23.70
N GLU A 977 94.67 80.72 24.06
CA GLU A 977 93.41 80.57 23.28
C GLU A 977 92.98 81.78 22.39
N PRO A 978 91.84 81.74 21.62
CA PRO A 978 90.73 80.74 21.46
C PRO A 978 90.60 80.18 20.00
N SER A 979 89.58 79.51 19.41
CA SER A 979 88.29 78.78 19.67
C SER A 979 87.77 78.28 18.26
N ASN A 980 86.76 77.45 17.90
CA ASN A 980 85.78 76.43 18.38
C ASN A 980 85.09 75.84 17.06
N GLU A 981 84.24 74.80 16.90
CA GLU A 981 83.60 73.81 17.83
C GLU A 981 83.19 72.39 17.25
N ASN A 982 81.90 72.14 16.91
CA ASN A 982 81.15 70.88 17.17
C ASN A 982 80.04 70.56 16.12
N ARG A 983 79.38 69.37 15.97
CA ARG A 983 79.47 67.94 16.44
C ARG A 983 78.62 67.06 15.47
N ALA A 984 78.61 65.71 15.38
CA ALA A 984 78.65 64.55 16.29
C ALA A 984 77.32 64.26 17.06
N GLU A 985 76.94 63.04 17.49
CA GLU A 985 77.74 61.79 17.72
C GLU A 985 76.87 60.49 17.84
N LEU A 986 77.28 59.39 17.16
CA LEU A 986 77.26 57.94 17.57
C LEU A 986 76.00 57.09 18.00
N ASP A 987 75.98 55.84 17.46
CA ASP A 987 75.75 54.49 18.07
C ASP A 987 74.41 53.79 18.52
N ASN A 988 74.38 52.48 18.19
CA ASN A 988 73.88 51.26 18.89
C ASN A 988 72.39 50.75 18.94
N ASN A 989 72.18 49.57 18.31
CA ASN A 989 71.33 48.40 18.71
C ASN A 989 69.76 48.54 18.69
N THR A 990 68.90 47.56 18.31
CA THR A 990 69.00 46.08 18.14
C THR A 990 67.95 45.47 17.15
N LYS A 991 68.35 44.41 16.40
CA LYS A 991 67.55 43.31 15.72
C LYS A 991 66.60 43.54 14.50
N ASN A 992 66.96 42.78 13.44
CA ASN A 992 66.14 41.85 12.62
C ASN A 992 65.49 42.23 11.26
N ASN A 993 65.98 41.50 10.24
CA ASN A 993 65.33 40.97 9.02
C ASN A 993 64.97 41.86 7.80
N LYS A 994 65.84 41.73 6.78
CA LYS A 994 65.60 41.48 5.33
C LYS A 994 64.36 42.12 4.66
N VAL A 995 64.53 43.03 3.66
CA VAL A 995 64.97 42.80 2.25
C VAL A 995 63.84 42.14 1.42
N THR A 996 63.45 42.63 0.22
CA THR A 996 64.28 43.18 -0.87
C THR A 996 63.66 44.37 -1.65
N GLU A 997 64.54 45.20 -2.22
CA GLU A 997 64.36 46.09 -3.39
C GLU A 997 64.81 45.35 -4.70
N ASN A 998 64.74 45.81 -5.98
CA ASN A 998 64.24 47.03 -6.66
C ASN A 998 64.01 46.76 -8.19
N ILE A 999 63.41 47.75 -8.92
CA ILE A 999 63.72 48.33 -10.28
C ILE A 999 64.46 47.46 -11.36
N SER A 1000 64.22 47.51 -12.69
CA SER A 1000 63.15 48.01 -13.61
C SER A 1000 63.48 47.66 -15.10
N SER A 1001 62.55 47.91 -16.07
CA SER A 1001 62.75 48.40 -17.48
C SER A 1001 63.74 47.70 -18.46
N GLU A 1002 63.59 47.57 -19.80
CA GLU A 1002 62.76 48.11 -20.91
C GLU A 1002 62.39 46.93 -21.90
N LYS A 1003 61.31 46.90 -22.72
CA LYS A 1003 60.97 47.66 -23.98
C LYS A 1003 62.00 47.49 -25.13
N THR A 1004 61.67 47.46 -26.43
CA THR A 1004 60.50 47.83 -27.29
C THR A 1004 60.33 46.79 -28.45
N ASP A 1005 59.34 46.66 -29.37
CA ASP A 1005 57.96 47.16 -29.68
C ASP A 1005 57.39 46.28 -30.86
N ASN A 1006 56.19 46.40 -31.46
CA ASN A 1006 55.02 47.30 -31.29
C ASN A 1006 53.71 46.49 -31.04
N ASN A 1007 52.90 45.92 -31.96
CA ASN A 1007 52.49 46.12 -33.38
C ASN A 1007 51.27 45.14 -33.61
N LYS A 1008 50.09 45.37 -34.22
CA LYS A 1008 49.16 46.49 -34.57
C LYS A 1008 47.82 45.80 -35.03
N VAL A 1009 46.59 46.35 -35.05
CA VAL A 1009 45.94 47.60 -34.58
C VAL A 1009 44.38 47.44 -34.63
N GLN A 1010 43.60 48.26 -33.88
CA GLN A 1010 42.12 48.46 -33.94
C GLN A 1010 41.17 47.26 -33.58
N THR A 1011 39.96 47.42 -33.02
CA THR A 1011 39.18 48.62 -32.59
C THR A 1011 38.25 48.31 -31.38
N THR A 1012 38.14 49.25 -30.43
CA THR A 1012 36.97 49.69 -29.60
C THR A 1012 35.74 48.75 -29.42
N LYS A 1013 35.11 48.62 -28.24
CA LYS A 1013 34.54 49.70 -27.38
C LYS A 1013 34.34 49.33 -25.90
N ASP A 1014 34.20 50.37 -25.10
CA ASP A 1014 33.91 50.47 -23.66
C ASP A 1014 32.48 49.99 -23.29
N ASN A 1015 32.11 49.72 -22.03
CA ASN A 1015 31.98 50.73 -20.96
C ASN A 1015 31.87 50.20 -19.50
N TYR A 1016 31.99 51.15 -18.56
CA TYR A 1016 31.89 51.10 -17.09
C TYR A 1016 30.61 50.43 -16.52
N GLY A 1017 30.55 50.03 -15.23
CA GLY A 1017 31.50 50.29 -14.13
C GLY A 1017 31.25 49.55 -12.81
N ASN A 1018 31.92 50.02 -11.74
CA ASN A 1018 32.16 49.43 -10.41
C ASN A 1018 31.68 50.43 -9.31
N PRO A 1019 31.86 50.27 -7.97
CA PRO A 1019 32.07 49.09 -7.07
C PRO A 1019 31.35 49.21 -5.68
N ILE A 1020 31.82 48.47 -4.63
CA ILE A 1020 31.86 48.84 -3.17
C ILE A 1020 30.52 48.84 -2.35
N THR A 1021 30.37 48.44 -1.06
CA THR A 1021 31.09 47.59 -0.06
C THR A 1021 30.17 47.28 1.17
N SER A 1022 30.40 46.17 1.88
CA SER A 1022 30.31 45.95 3.37
C SER A 1022 29.01 46.33 4.16
N ASP A 1023 28.76 45.90 5.41
CA ASP A 1023 29.58 45.21 6.42
C ASP A 1023 28.77 44.37 7.46
N SER A 1024 29.50 43.70 8.37
CA SER A 1024 29.28 43.30 9.80
C SER A 1024 27.94 43.60 10.56
N SER A 1025 27.57 42.93 11.68
CA SER A 1025 27.91 41.61 12.29
C SER A 1025 27.11 41.30 13.59
N ILE A 1026 27.26 40.08 14.14
CA ILE A 1026 27.20 39.69 15.58
C ILE A 1026 25.83 39.49 16.31
N LEU A 1027 25.82 38.50 17.21
CA LEU A 1027 24.79 37.97 18.12
C LEU A 1027 25.33 38.08 19.58
N PRO A 1028 24.54 38.14 20.68
CA PRO A 1028 24.17 36.89 21.39
C PRO A 1028 22.97 36.87 22.40
N TYR A 1029 22.18 35.77 22.35
CA TYR A 1029 21.74 34.86 23.44
C TYR A 1029 21.01 35.25 24.78
N ILE A 1030 20.32 34.23 25.33
CA ILE A 1030 19.63 34.09 26.64
C ILE A 1030 18.30 34.89 26.74
N GLY A 1031 17.16 34.41 27.25
CA GLY A 1031 16.71 33.18 27.96
C GLY A 1031 15.50 33.57 28.85
N LEU A 1032 14.63 32.73 29.44
CA LEU A 1032 14.46 31.27 29.57
C LEU A 1032 12.98 31.00 30.02
N PHE A 1033 12.36 29.86 29.65
CA PHE A 1033 11.25 29.16 30.37
C PHE A 1033 9.87 29.87 30.47
N ALA A 1034 8.71 29.17 30.65
CA ALA A 1034 8.41 27.74 30.51
C ALA A 1034 6.91 27.42 30.28
N VAL A 1035 6.68 26.46 29.36
CA VAL A 1035 5.84 25.25 29.47
C VAL A 1035 4.43 25.31 30.10
N SER A 1036 3.44 24.94 29.29
CA SER A 1036 2.41 23.96 29.66
C SER A 1036 2.02 23.09 28.45
N THR A 1037 2.28 21.77 28.51
CA THR A 1037 1.73 20.66 27.66
C THR A 1037 1.68 20.85 26.13
N ILE A 1038 2.46 20.18 25.27
CA ILE A 1038 2.69 18.72 25.10
C ILE A 1038 1.38 17.95 24.83
N GLY A 1039 1.18 17.17 23.75
CA GLY A 1039 2.00 16.99 22.53
C GLY A 1039 2.50 15.56 22.27
N LEU A 1040 2.57 15.18 20.99
CA LEU A 1040 3.07 13.92 20.39
C LEU A 1040 2.19 12.68 20.68
N ALA A 1041 1.95 11.71 19.78
CA ALA A 1041 2.66 11.18 18.61
C ALA A 1041 3.86 10.26 18.93
N VAL A 1042 4.54 9.73 17.89
CA VAL A 1042 5.72 8.83 17.92
C VAL A 1042 5.33 7.33 18.07
N ASN A 1043 5.92 6.34 17.36
CA ASN A 1043 7.13 6.34 16.52
C ASN A 1043 7.00 5.58 15.16
N LEU A 1044 8.03 5.74 14.32
CA LEU A 1044 8.31 5.01 13.09
C LEU A 1044 8.63 3.52 13.36
N ASN A 1045 8.32 2.63 12.39
CA ASN A 1045 9.41 1.93 11.69
C ASN A 1045 9.06 1.30 10.32
N ASN A 1046 9.78 1.77 9.29
CA ASN A 1046 10.35 1.04 8.14
C ASN A 1046 9.63 -0.10 7.37
N ARG A 1047 9.64 0.09 6.03
CA ARG A 1047 9.90 -0.90 4.94
C ARG A 1047 8.77 -1.73 4.30
N LYS A 1048 8.25 -1.13 3.22
CA LYS A 1048 8.34 -1.59 1.80
C LYS A 1048 7.66 -2.89 1.34
N LYS A 1049 7.14 -2.78 0.11
CA LYS A 1049 6.25 -3.69 -0.64
C LYS A 1049 4.81 -3.64 -0.10
N LYS A 1050 3.78 -3.66 -0.96
CA LYS A 1050 3.81 -3.88 -2.43
C LYS A 1050 3.31 -2.67 -3.19
#